data_AF-A0A3E0P203-F1
#
_entry.id   AF-A0A3E0P203-F1
#
_cell.length_a   1.000
_cell.length_b   1.000
_cell.length_c   1.000
_cell.angle_alpha   90.00
_cell.angle_beta   90.00
_cell.angle_gamma   90.00
#
_symmetry.space_group_name_H-M   'P 1'
#
loop_
_entity.id
_entity.type
_entity.pdbx_description
1 polymer ?
#
loop_
_entity_poly.entity_id
_entity_poly.type
_entity_poly.pdbx_seq_one_letter_code
_entity_poly.pdbx_strand_id
1 'polypeptide(L)'
;MGKLFVTALVAAALGTGALAAVAEETTPLGKKVEDFTARDFRGKEVSLSNFADSKLVVVAFLGTECPQAKLYAPRLTELAGEFADQGVAFIGIDANQQDSVTDLAHYAKVHGVDFQLLKDAGNVIADQMGAVRTPEVFLLDADRVVRYWGRIDDQYGFFADGIAYQREQPERRDLAVAIEEVLAGKPVTLAVAKSQGCHIGRVKQPVPGSEVTYSKHIAPIFNNNCVYCHRENQIAPFPLTNYEEAVGWAEMAREVINDQRMPPWHADPKYGHFSNDARLSEEEIALVNRWVDNGAPEGDPADLPEPPTFAEGWQIPEPDEVHYMADEPYDVPATGVVEYQRFVIDPGWEEDKWIKAMECKPGNASVVHHIIVYLVPSGVQPTGRAGRLRTNWLGAFAPGVRPQVLDDEYGRFVPKGSKLLFEMHYTPNGTAQKDRSYVGFVFADPEKVKKEVAVQNAGNFTFKIPPHDPNHEVEAEYTFRKDSLLISVSPHMHVRGKDFRYDLVFPDGERETVLWVPKYDFGWQTTYMLDKPREVPRGTKLHCVAHFDNSSDNYANPDPTREVTWGEQTWEEMMFGWFEMALANQDLTKPATAASERVKEFKEIADTLELDDQTKAMAKAALTDDKTFELIGYQLLEFMPQLDRVCVTGLDKRDRIRLKFIQERLGLRTSFRSKSTAVRSKGQSLGDYIQGDQTVVNQSLEDTKGSVMVGMSRKDIRSSMHVPVEVAGEKMTVNFWSAEAEGFPPEAVKLLEQVAHLMAAGATEVAAK
;
A
#
# COMPACT_ATOMS: atom_id res chain seq x y z
N MET A 1 20.42 -22.70 -79.40
CA MET A 1 19.14 -22.97 -80.09
C MET A 1 18.18 -23.45 -79.00
N GLY A 2 17.07 -22.84 -78.61
CA GLY A 2 16.24 -21.75 -79.11
C GLY A 2 14.79 -22.09 -78.71
N LYS A 3 14.05 -21.09 -78.21
CA LYS A 3 12.57 -21.03 -77.98
C LYS A 3 12.07 -21.56 -76.62
N LEU A 4 11.66 -20.65 -75.72
CA LEU A 4 10.32 -20.03 -75.57
C LEU A 4 9.29 -21.01 -74.98
N PHE A 5 8.91 -20.79 -73.72
CA PHE A 5 7.65 -21.28 -73.16
C PHE A 5 6.74 -20.11 -72.82
N VAL A 6 5.53 -20.20 -73.36
CA VAL A 6 4.45 -19.21 -73.31
C VAL A 6 3.55 -19.50 -72.11
N THR A 7 3.07 -18.39 -71.55
CA THR A 7 2.12 -18.17 -70.46
C THR A 7 0.78 -18.91 -70.61
N ALA A 8 0.18 -19.33 -69.49
CA ALA A 8 -1.26 -19.55 -69.36
C ALA A 8 -1.76 -19.30 -67.92
N LEU A 9 -2.92 -18.62 -67.84
CA LEU A 9 -3.64 -18.09 -66.68
C LEU A 9 -4.13 -19.15 -65.68
N VAL A 10 -4.28 -18.76 -64.40
CA VAL A 10 -5.42 -19.15 -63.55
C VAL A 10 -5.93 -17.93 -62.75
N ALA A 11 -7.24 -17.82 -62.67
CA ALA A 11 -8.05 -16.65 -62.34
C ALA A 11 -8.05 -16.22 -60.86
N ALA A 12 -8.14 -14.91 -60.63
CA ALA A 12 -8.44 -14.29 -59.35
C ALA A 12 -9.96 -14.16 -59.16
N ALA A 13 -10.49 -14.74 -58.08
CA ALA A 13 -11.83 -14.47 -57.60
C ALA A 13 -11.76 -13.33 -56.58
N LEU A 14 -12.32 -12.18 -56.94
CA LEU A 14 -12.50 -11.01 -56.08
C LEU A 14 -13.62 -11.28 -55.07
N GLY A 15 -13.26 -11.61 -53.84
CA GLY A 15 -14.15 -11.53 -52.68
C GLY A 15 -14.10 -10.12 -52.11
N THR A 16 -15.22 -9.41 -52.17
CA THR A 16 -15.44 -8.09 -51.59
C THR A 16 -15.32 -8.14 -50.06
N GLY A 17 -14.16 -7.75 -49.53
CA GLY A 17 -14.01 -7.40 -48.12
C GLY A 17 -14.74 -6.09 -47.86
N ALA A 18 -15.80 -6.15 -47.05
CA ALA A 18 -16.38 -4.96 -46.44
C ALA A 18 -15.34 -4.41 -45.46
N LEU A 19 -14.61 -3.37 -45.89
CA LEU A 19 -13.91 -2.47 -44.99
C LEU A 19 -14.96 -1.87 -44.07
N ALA A 20 -14.91 -2.23 -42.79
CA ALA A 20 -15.61 -1.50 -41.75
C ALA A 20 -15.12 -0.04 -41.84
N ALA A 21 -16.02 0.85 -42.25
CA ALA A 21 -15.76 2.28 -42.20
C ALA A 21 -15.62 2.65 -40.72
N VAL A 22 -14.40 2.93 -40.29
CA VAL A 22 -14.16 3.68 -39.06
C VAL A 22 -14.84 5.04 -39.29
N ALA A 23 -15.87 5.34 -38.51
CA ALA A 23 -16.51 6.65 -38.56
C ALA A 23 -15.44 7.71 -38.26
N GLU A 24 -15.15 8.57 -39.23
CA GLU A 24 -14.40 9.80 -38.98
C GLU A 24 -15.15 10.57 -37.87
N GLU A 25 -14.51 10.79 -36.72
CA GLU A 25 -15.00 11.77 -35.75
C GLU A 25 -15.09 13.12 -36.45
N THR A 26 -16.30 13.54 -36.84
CA THR A 26 -16.48 14.85 -37.47
C THR A 26 -16.17 15.92 -36.44
N THR A 27 -15.01 16.55 -36.56
CA THR A 27 -14.60 17.63 -35.65
C THR A 27 -15.71 18.69 -35.53
N PRO A 28 -16.02 19.18 -34.32
CA PRO A 28 -16.95 20.27 -34.09
C PRO A 28 -16.38 21.64 -34.49
N LEU A 29 -15.07 21.74 -34.78
CA LEU A 29 -14.44 22.98 -35.20
C LEU A 29 -15.12 23.60 -36.43
N GLY A 30 -15.35 24.91 -36.38
CA GLY A 30 -15.98 25.65 -37.45
C GLY A 30 -17.49 25.41 -37.59
N LYS A 31 -18.09 24.51 -36.81
CA LYS A 31 -19.56 24.34 -36.78
C LYS A 31 -20.18 25.49 -35.99
N LYS A 32 -21.31 25.99 -36.47
CA LYS A 32 -22.15 26.94 -35.74
C LYS A 32 -23.04 26.15 -34.77
N VAL A 33 -23.07 26.59 -33.51
CA VAL A 33 -23.94 26.02 -32.48
C VAL A 33 -25.28 26.75 -32.55
N GLU A 34 -26.35 26.02 -32.88
CA GLU A 34 -27.73 26.51 -32.80
C GLU A 34 -28.14 26.82 -31.35
N ASP A 35 -29.13 27.70 -31.19
CA ASP A 35 -29.65 28.05 -29.86
C ASP A 35 -30.23 26.82 -29.16
N PHE A 36 -29.99 26.71 -27.86
CA PHE A 36 -30.53 25.66 -27.00
C PHE A 36 -31.07 26.28 -25.72
N THR A 37 -31.96 25.57 -25.03
CA THR A 37 -32.50 25.97 -23.73
C THR A 37 -32.44 24.79 -22.77
N ALA A 38 -31.86 25.01 -21.59
CA ALA A 38 -31.83 24.04 -20.51
C ALA A 38 -32.09 24.73 -19.17
N ARG A 39 -32.30 23.94 -18.12
CA ARG A 39 -32.55 24.44 -16.77
C ARG A 39 -31.32 24.30 -15.90
N ASP A 40 -31.07 25.31 -15.07
CA ASP A 40 -30.12 25.20 -13.98
C ASP A 40 -30.70 24.38 -12.81
N PHE A 41 -29.87 24.08 -11.81
CA PHE A 41 -30.29 23.35 -10.62
C PHE A 41 -31.28 24.09 -9.71
N ARG A 42 -31.61 25.35 -10.01
CA ARG A 42 -32.65 26.17 -9.35
C ARG A 42 -33.93 26.23 -10.18
N GLY A 43 -33.98 25.54 -11.32
CA GLY A 43 -35.10 25.54 -12.25
C GLY A 43 -35.17 26.77 -13.17
N LYS A 44 -34.15 27.64 -13.17
CA LYS A 44 -34.09 28.79 -14.07
C LYS A 44 -33.77 28.29 -15.48
N GLU A 45 -34.61 28.65 -16.44
CA GLU A 45 -34.32 28.43 -17.86
C GLU A 45 -33.24 29.39 -18.34
N VAL A 46 -32.25 28.83 -19.02
CA VAL A 46 -31.12 29.55 -19.62
C VAL A 46 -30.97 29.07 -21.06
N SER A 47 -30.90 30.01 -21.99
CA SER A 47 -30.63 29.76 -23.40
C SER A 47 -29.26 30.28 -23.82
N LEU A 48 -28.67 29.72 -24.88
CA LEU A 48 -27.43 30.25 -25.46
C LEU A 48 -27.62 31.71 -25.91
N SER A 49 -28.80 32.05 -26.41
CA SER A 49 -29.19 33.42 -26.76
C SER A 49 -29.22 34.40 -25.58
N ASN A 50 -29.27 33.95 -24.32
CA ASN A 50 -29.11 34.84 -23.16
C ASN A 50 -27.70 35.46 -23.06
N PHE A 51 -26.73 34.93 -23.80
CA PHE A 51 -25.36 35.41 -23.85
C PHE A 51 -25.06 36.15 -25.17
N ALA A 52 -26.06 36.66 -25.89
CA ALA A 52 -25.88 37.32 -27.20
C ALA A 52 -24.87 38.49 -27.17
N ASP A 53 -24.79 39.22 -26.06
CA ASP A 53 -23.87 40.36 -25.89
C ASP A 53 -22.42 39.94 -25.56
N SER A 54 -22.19 38.66 -25.24
CA SER A 54 -20.84 38.14 -24.98
C SER A 54 -20.09 37.95 -26.30
N LYS A 55 -18.85 38.48 -26.33
CA LYS A 55 -17.93 38.34 -27.48
C LYS A 55 -17.61 36.88 -27.72
N LEU A 56 -17.34 36.13 -26.64
CA LEU A 56 -17.07 34.70 -26.65
C LEU A 56 -17.92 34.00 -25.59
N VAL A 57 -18.23 32.73 -25.84
CA VAL A 57 -18.90 31.86 -24.87
C VAL A 57 -18.12 30.56 -24.75
N VAL A 58 -17.70 30.21 -23.53
CA VAL A 58 -17.14 28.91 -23.20
C VAL A 58 -18.27 28.01 -22.74
N VAL A 59 -18.44 26.87 -23.41
CA VAL A 59 -19.35 25.80 -22.98
C VAL A 59 -18.50 24.64 -22.46
N ALA A 60 -18.62 24.34 -21.18
CA ALA A 60 -17.89 23.27 -20.50
C ALA A 60 -18.85 22.13 -20.16
N PHE A 61 -18.64 20.96 -20.75
CA PHE A 61 -19.31 19.73 -20.33
C PHE A 61 -18.64 19.21 -19.07
N LEU A 62 -19.41 19.08 -18.00
CA LEU A 62 -18.97 18.68 -16.66
C LEU A 62 -19.82 17.51 -16.17
N GLY A 63 -19.33 16.78 -15.18
CA GLY A 63 -20.00 15.63 -14.58
C GLY A 63 -19.74 15.61 -13.09
N THR A 64 -20.80 15.39 -12.31
CA THR A 64 -20.77 15.64 -10.86
C THR A 64 -19.90 14.62 -10.12
N GLU A 65 -19.77 13.43 -10.69
CA GLU A 65 -19.00 12.34 -10.12
C GLU A 65 -17.60 12.18 -10.75
N CYS A 66 -17.36 12.77 -11.93
CA CYS A 66 -16.08 12.68 -12.64
C CYS A 66 -14.93 13.30 -11.81
N PRO A 67 -13.88 12.53 -11.45
CA PRO A 67 -12.77 13.05 -10.65
C PRO A 67 -12.03 14.22 -11.31
N GLN A 68 -11.84 14.18 -12.63
CA GLN A 68 -11.18 15.27 -13.36
C GLN A 68 -12.04 16.53 -13.42
N ALA A 69 -13.35 16.41 -13.57
CA ALA A 69 -14.24 17.57 -13.58
C ALA A 69 -14.21 18.28 -12.22
N LYS A 70 -14.23 17.52 -11.11
CA LYS A 70 -14.08 18.05 -9.74
C LYS A 70 -12.78 18.85 -9.55
N LEU A 71 -11.65 18.34 -10.08
CA LEU A 71 -10.36 19.03 -10.03
C LEU A 71 -10.34 20.31 -10.88
N TYR A 72 -11.01 20.30 -12.04
CA TYR A 72 -11.04 21.43 -12.97
C TYR A 72 -12.11 22.48 -12.66
N ALA A 73 -13.12 22.19 -11.84
CA ALA A 73 -14.18 23.16 -11.51
C ALA A 73 -13.64 24.49 -10.94
N PRO A 74 -12.75 24.50 -9.93
CA PRO A 74 -12.17 25.75 -9.43
C PRO A 74 -11.38 26.51 -10.51
N ARG A 75 -10.65 25.81 -11.38
CA ARG A 75 -9.88 26.41 -12.49
C ARG A 75 -10.79 27.04 -13.53
N LEU A 76 -11.94 26.43 -13.83
CA LEU A 76 -12.93 27.02 -14.74
C LEU A 76 -13.56 28.28 -14.14
N THR A 77 -13.83 28.30 -12.84
CA THR A 77 -14.30 29.50 -12.13
C THR A 77 -13.24 30.61 -12.13
N GLU A 78 -11.98 30.28 -11.91
CA GLU A 78 -10.85 31.22 -12.01
C GLU A 78 -10.79 31.86 -13.40
N LEU A 79 -10.86 31.04 -14.47
CA LEU A 79 -10.87 31.52 -15.85
C LEU A 79 -12.12 32.37 -16.16
N ALA A 80 -13.29 31.99 -15.64
CA ALA A 80 -14.51 32.78 -15.80
C ALA A 80 -14.35 34.18 -15.19
N GLY A 81 -13.73 34.28 -14.01
CA GLY A 81 -13.40 35.56 -13.39
C GLY A 81 -12.34 36.37 -14.17
N GLU A 82 -11.27 35.72 -14.63
CA GLU A 82 -10.17 36.34 -15.39
C GLU A 82 -10.64 37.01 -16.70
N PHE A 83 -11.59 36.40 -17.40
CA PHE A 83 -12.06 36.87 -18.71
C PHE A 83 -13.42 37.58 -18.71
N ALA A 84 -14.08 37.72 -17.55
CA ALA A 84 -15.39 38.35 -17.43
C ALA A 84 -15.43 39.77 -18.02
N ASP A 85 -14.50 40.64 -17.62
CA ASP A 85 -14.41 42.04 -18.06
C ASP A 85 -14.03 42.20 -19.54
N GLN A 86 -13.57 41.11 -20.17
CA GLN A 86 -13.19 41.08 -21.59
C GLN A 86 -14.38 40.70 -22.50
N GLY A 87 -15.53 40.35 -21.90
CA GLY A 87 -16.77 39.97 -22.59
C GLY A 87 -16.87 38.47 -22.88
N VAL A 88 -16.22 37.62 -22.09
CA VAL A 88 -16.29 36.16 -22.20
C VAL A 88 -17.27 35.62 -21.16
N ALA A 89 -18.23 34.81 -21.60
CA ALA A 89 -19.16 34.12 -20.70
C ALA A 89 -18.82 32.64 -20.59
N PHE A 90 -19.15 32.03 -19.45
CA PHE A 90 -18.99 30.60 -19.20
C PHE A 90 -20.36 29.95 -18.91
N ILE A 91 -20.56 28.76 -19.46
CA ILE A 91 -21.73 27.91 -19.24
C ILE A 91 -21.22 26.49 -18.98
N GLY A 92 -21.61 25.90 -17.86
CA GLY A 92 -21.43 24.49 -17.56
C GLY A 92 -22.65 23.70 -18.00
N ILE A 93 -22.45 22.51 -18.56
CA ILE A 93 -23.50 21.58 -18.96
C ILE A 93 -23.18 20.21 -18.40
N ASP A 94 -24.10 19.65 -17.62
CA ASP A 94 -24.08 18.25 -17.23
C ASP A 94 -25.05 17.46 -18.10
N ALA A 95 -24.50 16.52 -18.88
CA ALA A 95 -25.23 15.63 -19.78
C ALA A 95 -25.19 14.16 -19.35
N ASN A 96 -24.74 13.83 -18.14
CA ASN A 96 -24.71 12.45 -17.65
C ASN A 96 -26.11 12.00 -17.21
N GLN A 97 -26.58 10.83 -17.66
CA GLN A 97 -27.91 10.34 -17.25
C GLN A 97 -28.00 9.99 -15.76
N GLN A 98 -26.88 9.59 -15.15
CA GLN A 98 -26.77 9.20 -13.75
C GLN A 98 -26.70 10.40 -12.78
N ASP A 99 -26.21 11.55 -13.25
CA ASP A 99 -26.10 12.75 -12.40
C ASP A 99 -27.49 13.38 -12.18
N SER A 100 -27.92 13.53 -10.93
CA SER A 100 -29.18 14.20 -10.60
C SER A 100 -29.04 15.73 -10.53
N VAL A 101 -30.17 16.44 -10.57
CA VAL A 101 -30.18 17.91 -10.37
C VAL A 101 -29.69 18.29 -8.96
N THR A 102 -29.89 17.41 -7.98
CA THR A 102 -29.41 17.61 -6.61
C THR A 102 -27.88 17.47 -6.54
N ASP A 103 -27.31 16.49 -7.25
CA ASP A 103 -25.85 16.33 -7.35
C ASP A 103 -25.22 17.52 -8.04
N LEU A 104 -25.88 18.05 -9.08
CA LEU A 104 -25.45 19.27 -9.77
C LEU A 104 -25.41 20.49 -8.84
N ALA A 105 -26.43 20.64 -7.98
CA ALA A 105 -26.47 21.70 -6.97
C ALA A 105 -25.36 21.54 -5.92
N HIS A 106 -25.13 20.30 -5.47
CA HIS A 106 -24.07 19.98 -4.52
C HIS A 106 -22.69 20.27 -5.11
N TYR A 107 -22.44 19.80 -6.33
CA TYR A 107 -21.21 20.04 -7.09
C TYR A 107 -20.91 21.53 -7.24
N ALA A 108 -21.89 22.33 -7.65
CA ALA A 108 -21.71 23.77 -7.80
C ALA A 108 -21.31 24.43 -6.49
N LYS A 109 -21.94 24.04 -5.37
CA LYS A 109 -21.65 24.59 -4.04
C LYS A 109 -20.28 24.18 -3.52
N VAL A 110 -19.93 22.90 -3.60
CA VAL A 110 -18.68 22.35 -3.04
C VAL A 110 -17.46 22.87 -3.79
N HIS A 111 -17.56 22.97 -5.12
CA HIS A 111 -16.44 23.38 -5.97
C HIS A 111 -16.44 24.87 -6.33
N GLY A 112 -17.39 25.66 -5.78
CA GLY A 112 -17.43 27.11 -5.97
C GLY A 112 -17.80 27.55 -7.39
N VAL A 113 -18.56 26.75 -8.13
CA VAL A 113 -18.99 27.08 -9.50
C VAL A 113 -20.04 28.19 -9.45
N ASP A 114 -19.69 29.36 -10.00
CA ASP A 114 -20.48 30.60 -9.96
C ASP A 114 -21.11 30.97 -11.31
N PHE A 115 -20.57 30.45 -12.41
CA PHE A 115 -21.18 30.53 -13.74
C PHE A 115 -22.42 29.63 -13.87
N GLN A 116 -23.21 29.81 -14.94
CA GLN A 116 -24.45 29.04 -15.11
C GLN A 116 -24.13 27.56 -15.32
N LEU A 117 -24.72 26.67 -14.52
CA LEU A 117 -24.55 25.22 -14.61
C LEU A 117 -25.91 24.57 -14.90
N LEU A 118 -26.02 23.96 -16.08
CA LEU A 118 -27.28 23.49 -16.66
C LEU A 118 -27.33 21.96 -16.72
N LYS A 119 -28.54 21.40 -16.60
CA LYS A 119 -28.78 19.97 -16.83
C LYS A 119 -29.30 19.74 -18.25
N ASP A 120 -28.59 18.93 -19.03
CA ASP A 120 -28.95 18.48 -20.38
C ASP A 120 -29.69 17.14 -20.32
N ALA A 121 -30.94 17.18 -19.85
CA ALA A 121 -31.78 15.99 -19.76
C ALA A 121 -32.04 15.39 -21.15
N GLY A 122 -31.70 14.11 -21.34
CA GLY A 122 -31.86 13.44 -22.62
C GLY A 122 -30.83 13.81 -23.68
N ASN A 123 -29.69 14.41 -23.27
CA ASN A 123 -28.48 14.52 -24.10
C ASN A 123 -28.57 15.43 -25.34
N VAL A 124 -29.56 16.31 -25.42
CA VAL A 124 -29.85 17.12 -26.61
C VAL A 124 -28.69 18.05 -26.97
N ILE A 125 -28.14 18.77 -25.98
CA ILE A 125 -27.07 19.74 -26.21
C ILE A 125 -25.75 19.02 -26.49
N ALA A 126 -25.46 17.98 -25.71
CA ALA A 126 -24.27 17.19 -25.91
C ALA A 126 -24.26 16.47 -27.28
N ASP A 127 -25.41 16.02 -27.80
CA ASP A 127 -25.54 15.44 -29.14
C ASP A 127 -25.32 16.49 -30.23
N GLN A 128 -25.92 17.67 -30.08
CA GLN A 128 -25.76 18.79 -31.01
C GLN A 128 -24.30 19.23 -31.14
N MET A 129 -23.58 19.32 -30.02
CA MET A 129 -22.20 19.79 -29.99
C MET A 129 -21.18 18.68 -30.29
N GLY A 130 -21.60 17.41 -30.24
CA GLY A 130 -20.69 16.27 -30.38
C GLY A 130 -19.77 16.09 -29.18
N ALA A 131 -20.19 16.52 -27.99
CA ALA A 131 -19.42 16.35 -26.77
C ALA A 131 -19.41 14.87 -26.36
N VAL A 132 -18.28 14.34 -25.92
CA VAL A 132 -18.16 12.92 -25.57
C VAL A 132 -17.55 12.71 -24.19
N ARG A 133 -16.89 13.73 -23.63
CA ARG A 133 -16.14 13.62 -22.38
C ARG A 133 -16.57 14.66 -21.36
N THR A 134 -16.24 14.38 -20.10
CA THR A 134 -16.21 15.35 -18.99
C THR A 134 -14.86 15.26 -18.25
N PRO A 135 -14.15 16.37 -18.01
CA PRO A 135 -14.47 17.70 -18.53
C PRO A 135 -14.07 17.84 -20.01
N GLU A 136 -14.87 18.58 -20.77
CA GLU A 136 -14.59 18.92 -22.18
C GLU A 136 -15.12 20.32 -22.48
N VAL A 137 -14.33 21.16 -23.13
CA VAL A 137 -14.67 22.58 -23.36
C VAL A 137 -14.76 22.93 -24.84
N PHE A 138 -15.67 23.84 -25.14
CA PHE A 138 -15.90 24.42 -26.46
C PHE A 138 -15.85 25.95 -26.35
N LEU A 139 -15.00 26.60 -27.14
CA LEU A 139 -14.97 28.06 -27.24
C LEU A 139 -15.76 28.51 -28.47
N LEU A 140 -16.84 29.26 -28.23
CA LEU A 140 -17.69 29.82 -29.27
C LEU A 140 -17.35 31.29 -29.47
N ASP A 141 -17.26 31.72 -30.73
CA ASP A 141 -17.11 33.13 -31.05
C ASP A 141 -18.44 33.91 -31.04
N ALA A 142 -18.40 35.17 -31.47
CA ALA A 142 -19.57 36.06 -31.53
C ALA A 142 -20.69 35.51 -32.43
N ASP A 143 -20.35 34.75 -33.48
CA ASP A 143 -21.30 34.09 -34.38
C ASP A 143 -21.72 32.69 -33.88
N ARG A 144 -21.29 32.33 -32.66
CA ARG A 144 -21.47 31.02 -32.01
C ARG A 144 -20.84 29.88 -32.79
N VAL A 145 -19.74 30.16 -33.49
CA VAL A 145 -18.95 29.16 -34.20
C VAL A 145 -17.85 28.63 -33.29
N VAL A 146 -17.66 27.31 -33.27
CA VAL A 146 -16.61 26.66 -32.47
C VAL A 146 -15.23 27.04 -33.00
N ARG A 147 -14.40 27.66 -32.15
CA ARG A 147 -13.01 28.05 -32.42
C ARG A 147 -11.98 27.20 -31.69
N TYR A 148 -12.37 26.58 -30.58
CA TYR A 148 -11.56 25.65 -29.82
C TYR A 148 -12.43 24.52 -29.27
N TRP A 149 -11.89 23.31 -29.25
CA TRP A 149 -12.51 22.13 -28.68
C TRP A 149 -11.46 21.27 -27.97
N GLY A 150 -11.64 21.01 -26.68
CA GLY A 150 -10.70 20.14 -25.98
C GLY A 150 -10.65 20.24 -24.46
N ARG A 151 -9.45 19.97 -23.91
CA ARG A 151 -9.13 20.07 -22.48
C ARG A 151 -9.04 21.53 -22.00
N ILE A 152 -8.95 21.73 -20.68
CA ILE A 152 -8.78 23.06 -20.08
C ILE A 152 -7.31 23.48 -20.13
N ASP A 153 -6.44 22.62 -19.60
CA ASP A 153 -4.99 22.75 -19.57
C ASP A 153 -4.37 21.34 -19.48
N ASP A 154 -3.08 21.27 -19.19
CA ASP A 154 -2.35 20.00 -19.07
C ASP A 154 -1.91 19.66 -17.64
N GLN A 155 -2.56 20.23 -16.63
CA GLN A 155 -2.23 19.94 -15.24
C GLN A 155 -2.61 18.52 -14.82
N TYR A 156 -3.76 18.01 -15.29
CA TYR A 156 -4.28 16.68 -14.94
C TYR A 156 -4.49 15.83 -16.20
N GLY A 157 -4.27 14.52 -16.10
CA GLY A 157 -4.50 13.62 -17.22
C GLY A 157 -4.19 12.16 -16.94
N PHE A 158 -4.18 11.37 -18.02
CA PHE A 158 -3.77 9.97 -18.04
C PHE A 158 -2.67 9.78 -19.08
N PHE A 159 -1.70 8.91 -18.77
CA PHE A 159 -0.71 8.41 -19.71
C PHE A 159 -1.35 7.47 -20.75
N ALA A 160 -0.60 7.20 -21.82
CA ALA A 160 -1.05 6.30 -22.89
C ALA A 160 -1.25 4.85 -22.42
N ASP A 161 -0.62 4.47 -21.32
CA ASP A 161 -0.77 3.19 -20.63
C ASP A 161 -1.79 3.24 -19.48
N GLY A 162 -2.46 4.38 -19.29
CA GLY A 162 -3.62 4.50 -18.43
C GLY A 162 -3.37 4.99 -16.99
N ILE A 163 -2.11 5.22 -16.62
CA ILE A 163 -1.73 5.73 -15.30
C ILE A 163 -2.07 7.22 -15.20
N ALA A 164 -2.72 7.65 -14.12
CA ALA A 164 -3.10 9.05 -13.91
C ALA A 164 -1.89 9.91 -13.51
N TYR A 165 -1.87 11.18 -13.93
CA TYR A 165 -0.86 12.15 -13.47
C TYR A 165 -1.49 13.48 -13.04
N GLN A 166 -0.79 14.14 -12.13
CA GLN A 166 -1.10 15.47 -11.64
C GLN A 166 0.20 16.27 -11.53
N ARG A 167 0.30 17.36 -12.30
CA ARG A 167 1.42 18.29 -12.22
C ARG A 167 1.15 19.33 -11.13
N GLU A 168 2.23 19.83 -10.52
CA GLU A 168 2.13 20.93 -9.56
C GLU A 168 1.49 22.17 -10.21
N GLN A 169 1.86 22.46 -11.47
CA GLN A 169 1.32 23.54 -12.28
C GLN A 169 1.16 23.08 -13.73
N PRO A 170 0.21 23.65 -14.50
CA PRO A 170 0.15 23.40 -15.93
C PRO A 170 1.36 24.02 -16.65
N GLU A 171 1.93 23.30 -17.60
CA GLU A 171 2.90 23.85 -18.55
C GLU A 171 2.18 24.63 -19.67
N ARG A 172 0.93 24.27 -19.95
CA ARG A 172 0.10 24.88 -20.99
C ARG A 172 -1.33 25.14 -20.50
N ARG A 173 -1.76 26.41 -20.58
CA ARG A 173 -3.15 26.84 -20.30
C ARG A 173 -3.99 26.88 -21.59
N ASP A 174 -4.22 25.73 -22.22
CA ASP A 174 -4.73 25.67 -23.61
C ASP A 174 -6.05 26.45 -23.85
N LEU A 175 -7.03 26.35 -22.94
CA LEU A 175 -8.28 27.12 -23.04
C LEU A 175 -8.04 28.64 -22.90
N ALA A 176 -7.20 29.06 -21.95
CA ALA A 176 -6.90 30.47 -21.73
C ALA A 176 -6.20 31.08 -22.96
N VAL A 177 -5.21 30.36 -23.51
CA VAL A 177 -4.51 30.76 -24.75
C VAL A 177 -5.50 30.89 -25.91
N ALA A 178 -6.42 29.93 -26.08
CA ALA A 178 -7.43 30.01 -27.13
C ALA A 178 -8.36 31.23 -26.96
N ILE A 179 -8.79 31.54 -25.73
CA ILE A 179 -9.60 32.73 -25.44
C ILE A 179 -8.83 34.01 -25.83
N GLU A 180 -7.58 34.15 -25.38
CA GLU A 180 -6.72 35.29 -25.68
C GLU A 180 -6.50 35.48 -27.19
N GLU A 181 -6.26 34.39 -27.92
CA GLU A 181 -6.04 34.42 -29.36
C GLU A 181 -7.29 34.86 -30.12
N VAL A 182 -8.47 34.33 -29.78
CA VAL A 182 -9.73 34.74 -30.43
C VAL A 182 -10.08 36.18 -30.07
N LEU A 183 -9.91 36.61 -28.81
CA LEU A 183 -10.12 38.01 -28.40
C LEU A 183 -9.19 38.98 -29.16
N ALA A 184 -7.96 38.54 -29.46
CA ALA A 184 -6.99 39.31 -30.24
C ALA A 184 -7.22 39.24 -31.77
N GLY A 185 -8.26 38.53 -32.23
CA GLY A 185 -8.53 38.32 -33.66
C GLY A 185 -7.49 37.44 -34.37
N LYS A 186 -6.77 36.61 -33.61
CA LYS A 186 -5.76 35.68 -34.12
C LYS A 186 -6.37 34.28 -34.33
N PRO A 187 -5.81 33.46 -35.24
CA PRO A 187 -6.13 32.03 -35.31
C PRO A 187 -5.73 31.34 -33.99
N VAL A 188 -6.50 30.34 -33.56
CA VAL A 188 -6.16 29.54 -32.39
C VAL A 188 -5.01 28.59 -32.73
N THR A 189 -3.89 28.71 -32.01
CA THR A 189 -2.65 27.96 -32.28
C THR A 189 -2.84 26.45 -32.08
N LEU A 190 -3.59 26.07 -31.04
CA LEU A 190 -3.99 24.68 -30.78
C LEU A 190 -5.51 24.61 -30.73
N ALA A 191 -6.17 24.51 -31.89
CA ALA A 191 -7.63 24.53 -31.98
C ALA A 191 -8.31 23.24 -31.48
N VAL A 192 -7.59 22.12 -31.46
CA VAL A 192 -8.07 20.84 -30.88
C VAL A 192 -7.04 20.34 -29.86
N ALA A 193 -7.49 20.08 -28.64
CA ALA A 193 -6.68 19.43 -27.62
C ALA A 193 -7.44 18.23 -27.04
N LYS A 194 -6.84 17.04 -27.00
CA LYS A 194 -7.56 15.84 -26.55
C LYS A 194 -8.01 15.98 -25.09
N SER A 195 -9.32 15.95 -24.85
CA SER A 195 -9.91 15.85 -23.51
C SER A 195 -9.64 14.46 -22.95
N GLN A 196 -9.04 14.40 -21.77
CA GLN A 196 -8.80 13.15 -21.03
C GLN A 196 -9.74 13.20 -19.84
N GLY A 197 -10.80 12.38 -19.83
CA GLY A 197 -11.87 12.49 -18.84
C GLY A 197 -12.85 11.34 -18.95
N CYS A 198 -13.90 11.36 -18.13
CA CYS A 198 -14.94 10.33 -18.18
C CYS A 198 -15.79 10.48 -19.44
N HIS A 199 -16.32 9.38 -19.98
CA HIS A 199 -17.36 9.46 -21.02
C HIS A 199 -18.64 10.10 -20.46
N ILE A 200 -19.33 10.86 -21.29
CA ILE A 200 -20.67 11.35 -20.95
C ILE A 200 -21.64 10.16 -20.97
N GLY A 201 -22.31 9.87 -19.85
CA GLY A 201 -23.28 8.79 -19.73
C GLY A 201 -24.55 9.06 -20.55
N ARG A 202 -24.56 8.66 -21.83
CA ARG A 202 -25.67 8.93 -22.76
C ARG A 202 -26.87 8.01 -22.52
N VAL A 203 -28.08 8.56 -22.62
CA VAL A 203 -29.32 7.80 -22.72
C VAL A 203 -29.34 7.06 -24.07
N LYS A 204 -29.23 5.73 -24.02
CA LYS A 204 -29.30 4.86 -25.20
C LYS A 204 -30.58 4.04 -25.18
N GLN A 205 -31.09 3.73 -26.38
CA GLN A 205 -32.21 2.80 -26.52
C GLN A 205 -31.66 1.37 -26.51
N PRO A 206 -32.03 0.52 -25.52
CA PRO A 206 -31.55 -0.85 -25.48
C PRO A 206 -32.11 -1.67 -26.64
N VAL A 207 -31.29 -2.59 -27.18
CA VAL A 207 -31.72 -3.52 -28.22
C VAL A 207 -32.76 -4.49 -27.64
N PRO A 208 -34.00 -4.53 -28.17
CA PRO A 208 -35.04 -5.43 -27.65
C PRO A 208 -34.64 -6.90 -27.78
N GLY A 209 -34.82 -7.68 -26.70
CA GLY A 209 -34.52 -9.12 -26.70
C GLY A 209 -33.03 -9.47 -26.71
N SER A 210 -32.15 -8.54 -26.34
CA SER A 210 -30.72 -8.83 -26.14
C SER A 210 -30.52 -10.01 -25.19
N GLU A 211 -29.70 -10.97 -25.61
CA GLU A 211 -29.33 -12.12 -24.76
C GLU A 211 -28.40 -11.70 -23.61
N VAL A 212 -27.59 -10.66 -23.81
CA VAL A 212 -26.69 -10.11 -22.79
C VAL A 212 -27.39 -8.95 -22.08
N THR A 213 -27.51 -9.03 -20.76
CA THR A 213 -28.24 -8.09 -19.91
C THR A 213 -27.48 -7.81 -18.63
N TYR A 214 -27.78 -6.68 -17.99
CA TYR A 214 -27.18 -6.32 -16.71
C TYR A 214 -27.47 -7.39 -15.64
N SER A 215 -28.75 -7.69 -15.41
CA SER A 215 -29.19 -8.57 -14.32
C SER A 215 -28.54 -9.94 -14.36
N LYS A 216 -28.48 -10.54 -15.56
CA LYS A 216 -28.00 -11.91 -15.73
C LYS A 216 -26.49 -12.03 -15.90
N HIS A 217 -25.84 -11.06 -16.55
CA HIS A 217 -24.45 -11.21 -16.98
C HIS A 217 -23.49 -10.19 -16.38
N ILE A 218 -23.90 -8.92 -16.24
CA ILE A 218 -22.98 -7.85 -15.81
C ILE A 218 -22.96 -7.70 -14.29
N ALA A 219 -24.12 -7.79 -13.63
CA ALA A 219 -24.21 -7.72 -12.18
C ALA A 219 -23.32 -8.77 -11.48
N PRO A 220 -23.23 -10.05 -11.92
CA PRO A 220 -22.27 -10.99 -11.35
C PRO A 220 -20.80 -10.56 -11.53
N ILE A 221 -20.43 -10.05 -12.71
CA ILE A 221 -19.06 -9.58 -13.00
C ILE A 221 -18.72 -8.41 -12.08
N PHE A 222 -19.62 -7.43 -11.96
CA PHE A 222 -19.41 -6.25 -11.13
C PHE A 222 -19.39 -6.60 -9.65
N ASN A 223 -20.27 -7.49 -9.18
CA ASN A 223 -20.29 -7.95 -7.78
C ASN A 223 -18.97 -8.60 -7.38
N ASN A 224 -18.39 -9.43 -8.26
CA ASN A 224 -17.17 -10.16 -7.97
C ASN A 224 -15.90 -9.29 -8.04
N ASN A 225 -15.86 -8.33 -8.98
CA ASN A 225 -14.61 -7.66 -9.33
C ASN A 225 -14.59 -6.15 -9.05
N CYS A 226 -15.75 -5.50 -8.94
CA CYS A 226 -15.86 -4.03 -8.92
C CYS A 226 -16.50 -3.49 -7.64
N VAL A 227 -17.60 -4.09 -7.17
CA VAL A 227 -18.46 -3.58 -6.08
C VAL A 227 -17.74 -3.47 -4.74
N TYR A 228 -16.65 -4.23 -4.54
CA TYR A 228 -15.80 -4.07 -3.36
C TYR A 228 -15.28 -2.64 -3.18
N CYS A 229 -14.88 -1.98 -4.28
CA CYS A 229 -14.48 -0.58 -4.30
C CYS A 229 -15.62 0.35 -4.75
N HIS A 230 -16.45 -0.09 -5.69
CA HIS A 230 -17.56 0.66 -6.29
C HIS A 230 -18.88 0.44 -5.55
N ARG A 231 -18.91 0.88 -4.30
CA ARG A 231 -20.13 0.98 -3.49
C ARG A 231 -20.04 2.23 -2.63
N GLU A 232 -21.16 2.63 -2.04
CA GLU A 232 -21.22 3.82 -1.21
C GLU A 232 -20.15 3.82 -0.09
N ASN A 233 -19.58 5.00 0.15
CA ASN A 233 -18.58 5.25 1.19
C ASN A 233 -17.29 4.39 1.08
N GLN A 234 -16.95 3.93 -0.12
CA GLN A 234 -15.66 3.31 -0.43
C GLN A 234 -14.81 4.22 -1.31
N ILE A 235 -13.62 3.75 -1.70
CA ILE A 235 -12.61 4.58 -2.38
C ILE A 235 -12.99 4.97 -3.81
N ALA A 236 -13.86 4.21 -4.48
CA ALA A 236 -14.27 4.56 -5.83
C ALA A 236 -15.24 5.75 -5.80
N PRO A 237 -15.21 6.63 -6.81
CA PRO A 237 -15.98 7.87 -6.81
C PRO A 237 -17.50 7.69 -7.00
N PHE A 238 -17.95 6.49 -7.38
CA PHE A 238 -19.36 6.16 -7.65
C PHE A 238 -19.65 4.67 -7.41
N PRO A 239 -20.90 4.31 -7.07
CA PRO A 239 -21.32 2.92 -6.88
C PRO A 239 -21.61 2.18 -8.21
N LEU A 240 -21.46 0.86 -8.22
CA LEU A 240 -21.85 -0.04 -9.32
C LEU A 240 -22.80 -1.15 -8.85
N THR A 241 -23.51 -0.91 -7.75
CA THR A 241 -24.35 -1.88 -7.04
C THR A 241 -25.74 -2.06 -7.62
N ASN A 242 -26.15 -1.21 -8.57
CA ASN A 242 -27.46 -1.25 -9.23
C ASN A 242 -27.35 -0.86 -10.72
N TYR A 243 -28.45 -1.05 -11.45
CA TYR A 243 -28.50 -0.84 -12.89
C TYR A 243 -28.46 0.65 -13.26
N GLU A 244 -29.20 1.50 -12.55
CA GLU A 244 -29.34 2.93 -12.82
C GLU A 244 -27.99 3.65 -12.81
N GLU A 245 -27.11 3.26 -11.90
CA GLU A 245 -25.73 3.75 -11.84
C GLU A 245 -24.87 3.11 -12.93
N ALA A 246 -24.90 1.77 -13.03
CA ALA A 246 -24.06 1.02 -13.96
C ALA A 246 -24.27 1.45 -15.43
N VAL A 247 -25.50 1.73 -15.84
CA VAL A 247 -25.81 2.16 -17.22
C VAL A 247 -25.22 3.53 -17.55
N GLY A 248 -25.16 4.44 -16.59
CA GLY A 248 -24.53 5.75 -16.73
C GLY A 248 -23.03 5.66 -17.00
N TRP A 249 -22.38 4.64 -16.45
CA TRP A 249 -20.94 4.41 -16.55
C TRP A 249 -20.54 3.39 -17.61
N ALA A 250 -21.48 2.82 -18.36
CA ALA A 250 -21.26 1.66 -19.22
C ALA A 250 -20.13 1.86 -20.27
N GLU A 251 -20.10 3.00 -20.97
CA GLU A 251 -19.04 3.29 -21.96
C GLU A 251 -17.67 3.55 -21.31
N MET A 252 -17.67 4.20 -20.14
CA MET A 252 -16.45 4.41 -19.38
C MET A 252 -15.91 3.09 -18.85
N ALA A 253 -16.77 2.25 -18.28
CA ALA A 253 -16.44 0.90 -17.80
C ALA A 253 -15.82 0.07 -18.93
N ARG A 254 -16.42 0.07 -20.12
CA ARG A 254 -15.87 -0.57 -21.30
C ARG A 254 -14.46 -0.09 -21.64
N GLU A 255 -14.24 1.22 -21.67
CA GLU A 255 -12.93 1.79 -21.97
C GLU A 255 -11.87 1.34 -20.95
N VAL A 256 -12.13 1.51 -19.65
CA VAL A 256 -11.15 1.15 -18.62
C VAL A 256 -10.90 -0.36 -18.54
N ILE A 257 -11.89 -1.18 -18.85
CA ILE A 257 -11.75 -2.65 -18.89
C ILE A 257 -10.91 -3.07 -20.10
N ASN A 258 -11.20 -2.53 -21.29
CA ASN A 258 -10.43 -2.86 -22.49
C ASN A 258 -8.99 -2.34 -22.43
N ASP A 259 -8.78 -1.18 -21.78
CA ASP A 259 -7.46 -0.62 -21.52
C ASP A 259 -6.72 -1.33 -20.37
N GLN A 260 -7.37 -2.26 -19.66
CA GLN A 260 -6.85 -2.92 -18.45
C GLN A 260 -6.45 -1.97 -17.32
N ARG A 261 -7.08 -0.78 -17.28
CA ARG A 261 -6.97 0.15 -16.15
C ARG A 261 -7.81 -0.29 -14.96
N MET A 262 -8.91 -1.00 -15.24
CA MET A 262 -9.82 -1.51 -14.21
C MET A 262 -10.28 -2.93 -14.54
N PRO A 263 -10.40 -3.80 -13.53
CA PRO A 263 -9.88 -3.64 -12.19
C PRO A 263 -8.34 -3.55 -12.22
N PRO A 264 -7.73 -2.73 -11.35
CA PRO A 264 -6.29 -2.51 -11.36
C PRO A 264 -5.58 -3.80 -10.94
N TRP A 265 -4.78 -4.35 -11.85
CA TRP A 265 -4.00 -5.56 -11.60
C TRP A 265 -2.76 -5.56 -12.47
N HIS A 266 -1.62 -5.33 -11.84
CA HIS A 266 -0.36 -5.10 -12.55
C HIS A 266 0.58 -6.30 -12.56
N ALA A 267 0.18 -7.43 -11.96
CA ALA A 267 0.96 -8.66 -12.00
C ALA A 267 0.83 -9.37 -13.36
N ASP A 268 1.96 -9.83 -13.89
CA ASP A 268 2.02 -10.65 -15.08
C ASP A 268 1.35 -12.02 -14.83
N PRO A 269 0.34 -12.43 -15.65
CA PRO A 269 -0.37 -13.70 -15.50
C PRO A 269 0.53 -14.94 -15.48
N LYS A 270 1.74 -14.86 -16.02
CA LYS A 270 2.66 -15.99 -16.14
C LYS A 270 3.24 -16.42 -14.79
N TYR A 271 3.27 -15.53 -13.79
CA TYR A 271 3.94 -15.76 -12.52
C TYR A 271 2.98 -15.63 -11.34
N GLY A 272 3.08 -16.58 -10.42
CA GLY A 272 2.23 -16.63 -9.24
C GLY A 272 0.76 -16.96 -9.54
N HIS A 273 0.05 -17.35 -8.50
CA HIS A 273 -1.41 -17.47 -8.50
C HIS A 273 -1.92 -16.82 -7.22
N PHE A 274 -2.90 -15.92 -7.37
CA PHE A 274 -3.32 -15.04 -6.29
C PHE A 274 -4.81 -15.17 -6.05
N SER A 275 -5.20 -15.32 -4.78
CA SER A 275 -6.61 -15.45 -4.38
C SER A 275 -7.40 -14.16 -4.58
N ASN A 276 -6.72 -13.02 -4.68
CA ASN A 276 -7.31 -11.71 -4.88
C ASN A 276 -7.13 -11.15 -6.30
N ASP A 277 -6.81 -11.99 -7.28
CA ASP A 277 -6.74 -11.62 -8.71
C ASP A 277 -8.09 -11.06 -9.17
N ALA A 278 -8.10 -9.78 -9.53
CA ALA A 278 -9.31 -9.04 -9.89
C ALA A 278 -9.53 -8.94 -11.41
N ARG A 279 -8.68 -9.57 -12.22
CA ARG A 279 -8.79 -9.49 -13.68
C ARG A 279 -10.07 -10.15 -14.18
N LEU A 280 -10.65 -9.55 -15.21
CA LEU A 280 -11.71 -10.16 -15.98
C LEU A 280 -11.12 -11.12 -17.01
N SER A 281 -11.79 -12.25 -17.20
CA SER A 281 -11.54 -13.16 -18.33
C SER A 281 -11.92 -12.52 -19.66
N GLU A 282 -11.36 -13.04 -20.77
CA GLU A 282 -11.70 -12.58 -22.13
C GLU A 282 -13.22 -12.69 -22.40
N GLU A 283 -13.87 -13.70 -21.83
CA GLU A 283 -15.31 -13.94 -21.96
C GLU A 283 -16.13 -12.87 -21.21
N GLU A 284 -15.72 -12.50 -20.00
CA GLU A 284 -16.33 -11.42 -19.22
C GLU A 284 -16.15 -10.06 -19.90
N ILE A 285 -14.95 -9.76 -20.42
CA ILE A 285 -14.69 -8.55 -21.21
C ILE A 285 -15.60 -8.52 -22.44
N ALA A 286 -15.75 -9.65 -23.15
CA ALA A 286 -16.65 -9.73 -24.30
C ALA A 286 -18.12 -9.53 -23.92
N LEU A 287 -18.56 -9.98 -22.74
CA LEU A 287 -19.91 -9.73 -22.23
C LEU A 287 -20.15 -8.25 -21.96
N VAL A 288 -19.22 -7.57 -21.29
CA VAL A 288 -19.29 -6.11 -21.05
C VAL A 288 -19.36 -5.36 -22.37
N ASN A 289 -18.48 -5.68 -23.32
CA ASN A 289 -18.50 -5.06 -24.65
C ASN A 289 -19.86 -5.22 -25.35
N ARG A 290 -20.39 -6.46 -25.42
CA ARG A 290 -21.70 -6.73 -26.03
C ARG A 290 -22.84 -6.02 -25.32
N TRP A 291 -22.81 -5.95 -23.99
CA TRP A 291 -23.83 -5.25 -23.22
C TRP A 291 -23.86 -3.76 -23.60
N VAL A 292 -22.70 -3.11 -23.67
CA VAL A 292 -22.59 -1.70 -24.08
C VAL A 292 -23.03 -1.49 -25.53
N ASP A 293 -22.62 -2.37 -26.45
CA ASP A 293 -23.00 -2.31 -27.86
C ASP A 293 -24.52 -2.43 -28.06
N ASN A 294 -25.19 -3.22 -27.20
CA ASN A 294 -26.64 -3.40 -27.21
C ASN A 294 -27.41 -2.28 -26.48
N GLY A 295 -26.75 -1.17 -26.12
CA GLY A 295 -27.38 -0.06 -25.41
C GLY A 295 -27.63 -0.36 -23.93
N ALA A 296 -26.82 -1.25 -23.34
CA ALA A 296 -26.79 -1.59 -21.92
C ALA A 296 -28.16 -2.02 -21.35
N PRO A 297 -28.85 -3.03 -21.90
CA PRO A 297 -30.16 -3.48 -21.39
C PRO A 297 -30.09 -4.01 -19.96
N GLU A 298 -31.08 -3.65 -19.14
CA GLU A 298 -31.23 -4.12 -17.75
C GLU A 298 -31.45 -5.64 -17.69
N GLY A 299 -32.46 -6.15 -18.40
CA GLY A 299 -32.88 -7.56 -18.34
C GLY A 299 -34.01 -7.79 -17.33
N ASP A 300 -34.25 -9.04 -16.98
CA ASP A 300 -35.25 -9.40 -15.96
C ASP A 300 -34.63 -9.21 -14.56
N PRO A 301 -35.22 -8.39 -13.66
CA PRO A 301 -34.76 -8.26 -12.29
C PRO A 301 -34.74 -9.59 -11.51
N ALA A 302 -35.51 -10.60 -11.92
CA ALA A 302 -35.49 -11.93 -11.30
C ALA A 302 -34.19 -12.71 -11.57
N ASP A 303 -33.40 -12.32 -12.59
CA ASP A 303 -32.11 -12.92 -12.90
C ASP A 303 -30.95 -12.30 -12.07
N LEU A 304 -31.21 -11.26 -11.27
CA LEU A 304 -30.18 -10.62 -10.46
C LEU A 304 -29.53 -11.62 -9.48
N PRO A 305 -28.19 -11.64 -9.37
CA PRO A 305 -27.53 -12.42 -8.34
C PRO A 305 -27.85 -11.85 -6.95
N GLU A 306 -27.68 -12.67 -5.92
CA GLU A 306 -27.66 -12.15 -4.55
C GLU A 306 -26.52 -11.12 -4.42
N PRO A 307 -26.82 -9.88 -3.95
CA PRO A 307 -25.79 -8.88 -3.77
C PRO A 307 -24.75 -9.32 -2.72
N PRO A 308 -23.47 -8.98 -2.91
CA PRO A 308 -22.45 -9.27 -1.91
C PRO A 308 -22.77 -8.54 -0.60
N THR A 309 -22.68 -9.27 0.51
CA THR A 309 -22.90 -8.72 1.85
C THR A 309 -21.61 -8.19 2.42
N PHE A 310 -21.64 -6.96 2.93
CA PHE A 310 -20.51 -6.34 3.61
C PHE A 310 -20.96 -5.83 4.97
N ALA A 311 -20.04 -5.83 5.94
CA ALA A 311 -20.27 -5.09 7.18
C ALA A 311 -20.37 -3.59 6.84
N GLU A 312 -21.26 -2.87 7.54
CA GLU A 312 -21.53 -1.47 7.24
C GLU A 312 -20.25 -0.64 7.32
N GLY A 313 -19.84 -0.08 6.18
CA GLY A 313 -18.61 0.71 6.07
C GLY A 313 -17.30 -0.09 6.04
N TRP A 314 -17.27 -1.41 6.25
CA TRP A 314 -16.04 -2.22 6.35
C TRP A 314 -15.87 -3.21 5.20
N GLN A 315 -14.62 -3.48 4.85
CA GLN A 315 -14.20 -4.52 3.92
C GLN A 315 -13.78 -5.81 4.64
N ILE A 316 -13.60 -5.73 5.96
CA ILE A 316 -13.47 -6.86 6.89
C ILE A 316 -14.84 -7.19 7.53
N PRO A 317 -14.98 -8.33 8.22
CA PRO A 317 -16.11 -8.54 9.13
C PRO A 317 -16.23 -7.39 10.14
N GLU A 318 -17.42 -7.24 10.74
CA GLU A 318 -17.65 -6.20 11.75
C GLU A 318 -16.54 -6.21 12.82
N PRO A 319 -15.81 -5.10 13.00
CA PRO A 319 -14.71 -5.05 13.96
C PRO A 319 -15.19 -5.23 15.40
N ASP A 320 -14.45 -6.01 16.18
CA ASP A 320 -14.65 -6.13 17.63
C ASP A 320 -14.26 -4.83 18.35
N GLU A 321 -13.26 -4.13 17.82
CA GLU A 321 -12.74 -2.87 18.36
C GLU A 321 -12.38 -1.90 17.23
N VAL A 322 -12.64 -0.60 17.47
CA VAL A 322 -12.27 0.51 16.58
C VAL A 322 -11.50 1.56 17.36
N HIS A 323 -10.34 1.94 16.84
CA HIS A 323 -9.44 2.91 17.48
C HIS A 323 -9.12 4.07 16.54
N TYR A 324 -9.34 5.30 17.00
CA TYR A 324 -9.02 6.52 16.24
C TYR A 324 -7.55 6.91 16.44
N MET A 325 -6.96 7.56 15.44
CA MET A 325 -5.58 8.06 15.52
C MET A 325 -5.39 9.11 16.62
N ALA A 326 -6.46 9.83 17.01
CA ALA A 326 -6.46 10.82 18.07
C ALA A 326 -7.90 11.09 18.57
N ASP A 327 -8.01 11.74 19.73
CA ASP A 327 -9.30 12.18 20.29
C ASP A 327 -9.96 13.28 19.44
N GLU A 328 -9.16 14.23 18.95
CA GLU A 328 -9.60 15.34 18.10
C GLU A 328 -9.10 15.19 16.66
N PRO A 329 -9.82 15.70 15.64
CA PRO A 329 -9.35 15.72 14.27
C PRO A 329 -8.06 16.53 14.09
N TYR A 330 -7.19 16.06 13.20
CA TYR A 330 -6.01 16.80 12.75
C TYR A 330 -6.39 17.80 11.66
N ASP A 331 -5.85 19.02 11.74
CA ASP A 331 -6.04 20.08 10.74
C ASP A 331 -5.02 19.92 9.60
N VAL A 332 -5.50 19.62 8.40
CA VAL A 332 -4.68 19.51 7.18
C VAL A 332 -4.71 20.86 6.44
N PRO A 333 -3.55 21.47 6.13
CA PRO A 333 -3.51 22.73 5.41
C PRO A 333 -4.02 22.59 3.98
N ALA A 334 -4.43 23.72 3.37
CA ALA A 334 -4.93 23.75 2.00
C ALA A 334 -3.86 23.46 0.95
N THR A 335 -2.62 23.88 1.20
CA THR A 335 -1.50 23.77 0.27
C THR A 335 -0.20 23.50 1.04
N GLY A 336 0.86 23.12 0.31
CA GLY A 336 2.20 22.90 0.84
C GLY A 336 2.51 21.44 1.15
N VAL A 337 3.66 21.21 1.77
CA VAL A 337 4.12 19.88 2.19
C VAL A 337 3.73 19.64 3.64
N VAL A 338 3.10 18.50 3.91
CA VAL A 338 2.83 18.03 5.28
C VAL A 338 3.81 16.92 5.60
N GLU A 339 4.72 17.17 6.54
CA GLU A 339 5.60 16.11 7.05
C GLU A 339 4.76 14.98 7.67
N TYR A 340 5.31 13.77 7.71
CA TYR A 340 4.63 12.61 8.28
C TYR A 340 4.24 12.88 9.74
N GLN A 341 2.96 12.69 10.05
CA GLN A 341 2.42 12.90 11.39
C GLN A 341 2.36 11.58 12.14
N ARG A 342 2.76 11.58 13.41
CA ARG A 342 2.85 10.37 14.24
C ARG A 342 1.97 10.51 15.47
N PHE A 343 0.99 9.63 15.62
CA PHE A 343 0.07 9.62 16.75
C PHE A 343 0.17 8.28 17.48
N VAL A 344 0.39 8.33 18.80
CA VAL A 344 0.45 7.13 19.63
C VAL A 344 -0.80 7.06 20.50
N ILE A 345 -1.58 5.99 20.36
CA ILE A 345 -2.78 5.75 21.16
C ILE A 345 -2.63 4.47 21.98
N ASP A 346 -3.32 4.43 23.12
CA ASP A 346 -3.32 3.29 24.03
C ASP A 346 -4.70 2.61 23.99
N PRO A 347 -4.83 1.44 23.35
CA PRO A 347 -6.07 0.68 23.30
C PRO A 347 -6.54 0.17 24.67
N GLY A 348 -5.67 0.14 25.68
CA GLY A 348 -5.98 -0.42 26.99
C GLY A 348 -5.99 -1.95 27.03
N TRP A 349 -5.30 -2.63 26.11
CA TRP A 349 -5.26 -4.10 26.08
C TRP A 349 -4.51 -4.68 27.29
N GLU A 350 -5.24 -5.26 28.24
CA GLU A 350 -4.65 -5.88 29.45
C GLU A 350 -4.20 -7.34 29.25
N GLU A 351 -4.57 -7.94 28.11
CA GLU A 351 -4.27 -9.32 27.70
C GLU A 351 -3.63 -9.37 26.31
N ASP A 352 -2.98 -10.49 26.01
CA ASP A 352 -2.42 -10.72 24.68
C ASP A 352 -3.58 -10.90 23.68
N LYS A 353 -3.44 -10.30 22.49
CA LYS A 353 -4.45 -10.36 21.43
C LYS A 353 -3.89 -11.06 20.19
N TRP A 354 -4.78 -11.63 19.40
CA TRP A 354 -4.49 -12.21 18.08
C TRP A 354 -5.39 -11.56 17.06
N ILE A 355 -4.84 -10.81 16.11
CA ILE A 355 -5.62 -10.13 15.07
C ILE A 355 -5.82 -11.09 13.90
N LYS A 356 -7.08 -11.31 13.53
CA LYS A 356 -7.50 -12.08 12.34
C LYS A 356 -7.60 -11.19 11.11
N ALA A 357 -8.18 -10.01 11.27
CA ALA A 357 -8.33 -9.03 10.21
C ALA A 357 -8.16 -7.62 10.78
N MET A 358 -7.66 -6.71 9.95
CA MET A 358 -7.63 -5.29 10.29
C MET A 358 -7.83 -4.45 9.04
N GLU A 359 -8.44 -3.29 9.21
CA GLU A 359 -8.63 -2.30 8.15
C GLU A 359 -8.36 -0.91 8.71
N CYS A 360 -7.40 -0.21 8.10
CA CYS A 360 -7.17 1.21 8.35
C CYS A 360 -8.09 2.02 7.43
N LYS A 361 -8.82 2.99 7.98
CA LYS A 361 -9.76 3.82 7.22
C LYS A 361 -9.41 5.30 7.31
N PRO A 362 -9.30 6.00 6.18
CA PRO A 362 -9.17 7.45 6.19
C PRO A 362 -10.46 8.07 6.72
N GLY A 363 -10.35 8.99 7.68
CA GLY A 363 -11.50 9.82 8.09
C GLY A 363 -11.89 10.81 6.99
N ASN A 364 -10.92 11.21 6.18
CA ASN A 364 -11.05 12.07 5.02
C ASN A 364 -10.15 11.60 3.87
N ALA A 365 -10.70 10.74 3.00
CA ALA A 365 -9.98 10.18 1.85
C ALA A 365 -9.49 11.22 0.83
N SER A 366 -9.97 12.47 0.89
CA SER A 366 -9.54 13.54 -0.02
C SER A 366 -8.16 14.12 0.30
N VAL A 367 -7.61 13.83 1.49
CA VAL A 367 -6.30 14.33 1.95
C VAL A 367 -5.41 13.28 2.58
N VAL A 368 -5.94 12.12 2.98
CA VAL A 368 -5.13 11.01 3.51
C VAL A 368 -4.58 10.19 2.35
N HIS A 369 -3.26 10.19 2.18
CA HIS A 369 -2.58 9.39 1.15
C HIS A 369 -2.21 7.99 1.66
N HIS A 370 -1.69 7.88 2.88
CA HIS A 370 -1.57 6.59 3.55
C HIS A 370 -1.77 6.66 5.07
N ILE A 371 -2.03 5.50 5.64
CA ILE A 371 -2.03 5.24 7.08
C ILE A 371 -1.15 4.03 7.29
N ILE A 372 -0.17 4.10 8.17
CA ILE A 372 0.57 2.92 8.62
C ILE A 372 0.35 2.76 10.12
N VAL A 373 -0.04 1.57 10.54
CA VAL A 373 -0.23 1.25 11.95
C VAL A 373 0.87 0.31 12.40
N TYR A 374 1.68 0.82 13.32
CA TYR A 374 2.69 0.04 14.02
C TYR A 374 2.24 -0.30 15.43
N LEU A 375 2.72 -1.43 15.91
CA LEU A 375 2.65 -1.84 17.29
C LEU A 375 3.82 -1.23 18.08
N VAL A 376 3.53 -0.69 19.27
CA VAL A 376 4.54 -0.22 20.22
C VAL A 376 4.42 -1.04 21.50
N PRO A 377 5.24 -2.10 21.67
CA PRO A 377 5.16 -2.96 22.85
C PRO A 377 5.45 -2.21 24.16
N SER A 378 4.78 -2.63 25.23
CA SER A 378 4.97 -2.02 26.55
C SER A 378 6.44 -2.07 27.00
N GLY A 379 6.95 -0.93 27.48
CA GLY A 379 8.33 -0.82 27.96
C GLY A 379 9.41 -0.77 26.87
N VAL A 380 9.03 -0.82 25.58
CA VAL A 380 9.96 -0.72 24.45
C VAL A 380 9.80 0.65 23.78
N GLN A 381 10.87 1.15 23.16
CA GLN A 381 10.75 2.35 22.32
C GLN A 381 9.82 2.10 21.11
N PRO A 382 9.29 3.16 20.46
CA PRO A 382 8.33 3.05 19.34
C PRO A 382 8.77 2.17 18.16
N THR A 383 10.07 1.88 18.03
CA THR A 383 10.62 0.99 17.00
C THR A 383 10.74 -0.48 17.44
N GLY A 384 10.18 -0.82 18.61
CA GLY A 384 10.21 -2.15 19.20
C GLY A 384 9.39 -3.17 18.44
N ARG A 385 10.00 -4.31 18.10
CA ARG A 385 9.35 -5.44 17.42
C ARG A 385 8.71 -6.42 18.41
N ALA A 386 7.55 -6.95 18.07
CA ALA A 386 6.78 -7.90 18.88
C ALA A 386 6.71 -9.29 18.24
N GLY A 387 6.18 -10.25 19.01
CA GLY A 387 5.93 -11.61 18.52
C GLY A 387 7.19 -12.46 18.30
N ARG A 388 6.97 -13.70 17.86
CA ARG A 388 8.02 -14.66 17.49
C ARG A 388 8.65 -14.32 16.16
N LEU A 389 7.91 -13.65 15.27
CA LEU A 389 8.39 -13.25 13.94
C LEU A 389 8.94 -11.82 13.89
N ARG A 390 8.93 -11.11 15.02
CA ARG A 390 9.70 -9.87 15.23
C ARG A 390 9.32 -8.77 14.24
N THR A 391 8.03 -8.48 14.18
CA THR A 391 7.49 -7.33 13.45
C THR A 391 6.86 -6.34 14.41
N ASN A 392 6.92 -5.06 14.07
CA ASN A 392 6.08 -4.03 14.66
C ASN A 392 5.09 -3.47 13.64
N TRP A 393 5.14 -3.91 12.39
CA TRP A 393 4.18 -3.50 11.37
C TRP A 393 2.91 -4.35 11.52
N LEU A 394 1.75 -3.71 11.71
CA LEU A 394 0.47 -4.43 11.77
C LEU A 394 -0.21 -4.41 10.40
N GLY A 395 -0.39 -3.24 9.82
CA GLY A 395 -1.07 -3.05 8.55
C GLY A 395 -1.07 -1.59 8.12
N ALA A 396 -1.61 -1.34 6.93
CA ALA A 396 -1.65 -0.02 6.34
C ALA A 396 -2.92 0.20 5.54
N PHE A 397 -3.17 1.46 5.21
CA PHE A 397 -4.03 1.90 4.13
C PHE A 397 -3.16 2.65 3.13
N ALA A 398 -3.28 2.28 1.86
CA ALA A 398 -2.88 3.06 0.71
C ALA A 398 -3.85 2.70 -0.42
N PRO A 399 -4.02 3.56 -1.44
CA PRO A 399 -4.79 3.21 -2.63
C PRO A 399 -4.37 1.84 -3.20
N GLY A 400 -5.35 0.93 -3.35
CA GLY A 400 -5.12 -0.44 -3.83
C GLY A 400 -4.81 -1.50 -2.77
N VAL A 401 -4.50 -1.12 -1.52
CA VAL A 401 -4.33 -2.09 -0.43
C VAL A 401 -5.69 -2.64 0.00
N ARG A 402 -5.88 -3.95 -0.12
CA ARG A 402 -7.06 -4.65 0.40
C ARG A 402 -6.75 -5.20 1.80
N PRO A 403 -7.60 -4.97 2.81
CA PRO A 403 -7.45 -5.65 4.08
C PRO A 403 -7.55 -7.17 3.88
N GLN A 404 -6.68 -7.88 4.57
CA GLN A 404 -6.63 -9.32 4.56
C GLN A 404 -7.45 -9.87 5.74
N VAL A 405 -8.28 -10.86 5.45
CA VAL A 405 -8.91 -11.68 6.49
C VAL A 405 -8.15 -13.00 6.55
N LEU A 406 -7.42 -13.22 7.64
CA LEU A 406 -6.71 -14.47 7.86
C LEU A 406 -7.68 -15.62 8.17
N ASP A 407 -7.31 -16.85 7.79
CA ASP A 407 -8.03 -18.05 8.23
C ASP A 407 -7.93 -18.22 9.75
N ASP A 408 -8.88 -18.97 10.35
CA ASP A 408 -8.97 -19.20 11.79
C ASP A 408 -7.69 -19.78 12.44
N GLU A 409 -6.86 -20.46 11.65
CA GLU A 409 -5.61 -21.07 12.12
C GLU A 409 -4.44 -20.06 12.19
N TYR A 410 -4.63 -18.84 11.69
CA TYR A 410 -3.62 -17.79 11.62
C TYR A 410 -4.01 -16.59 12.46
N GLY A 411 -3.02 -15.85 12.96
CA GLY A 411 -3.26 -14.58 13.62
C GLY A 411 -1.99 -13.75 13.78
N ARG A 412 -2.15 -12.42 13.84
CA ARG A 412 -1.05 -11.50 14.16
C ARG A 412 -0.98 -11.29 15.66
N PHE A 413 0.17 -11.57 16.26
CA PHE A 413 0.31 -11.50 17.71
C PHE A 413 0.50 -10.06 18.20
N VAL A 414 -0.25 -9.71 19.24
CA VAL A 414 -0.16 -8.43 19.94
C VAL A 414 0.04 -8.70 21.43
N PRO A 415 1.21 -8.35 22.01
CA PRO A 415 1.43 -8.47 23.44
C PRO A 415 0.53 -7.51 24.23
N LYS A 416 0.11 -7.93 25.42
CA LYS A 416 -0.59 -7.05 26.37
C LYS A 416 0.16 -5.75 26.66
N GLY A 417 -0.58 -4.69 26.90
CA GLY A 417 -0.08 -3.35 27.20
C GLY A 417 0.61 -2.67 26.02
N SER A 418 0.48 -3.22 24.80
CA SER A 418 1.00 -2.59 23.60
C SER A 418 0.12 -1.42 23.17
N LYS A 419 0.76 -0.41 22.59
CA LYS A 419 0.13 0.79 22.02
C LYS A 419 0.13 0.71 20.50
N LEU A 420 -0.65 1.58 19.86
CA LEU A 420 -0.65 1.74 18.42
C LEU A 420 0.00 3.06 18.05
N LEU A 421 0.92 3.02 17.09
CA LEU A 421 1.49 4.20 16.45
C LEU A 421 0.89 4.31 15.04
N PHE A 422 0.09 5.34 14.84
CA PHE A 422 -0.37 5.78 13.52
C PHE A 422 0.68 6.70 12.91
N GLU A 423 1.20 6.31 11.76
CA GLU A 423 2.01 7.14 10.89
C GLU A 423 1.16 7.57 9.69
N MET A 424 0.93 8.88 9.59
CA MET A 424 -0.03 9.49 8.69
C MET A 424 0.69 10.36 7.67
N HIS A 425 0.37 10.16 6.39
CA HIS A 425 0.85 11.03 5.31
C HIS A 425 -0.34 11.66 4.61
N TYR A 426 -0.30 13.00 4.56
CA TYR A 426 -1.34 13.83 3.99
C TYR A 426 -0.87 14.50 2.71
N THR A 427 -1.76 14.60 1.73
CA THR A 427 -1.57 15.39 0.52
C THR A 427 -2.63 16.49 0.48
N PRO A 428 -2.26 17.77 0.67
CA PRO A 428 -3.18 18.88 0.54
C PRO A 428 -3.85 18.93 -0.84
N ASN A 429 -5.13 19.29 -0.88
CA ASN A 429 -5.95 19.26 -2.10
C ASN A 429 -6.45 20.64 -2.56
N GLY A 430 -5.85 21.72 -2.06
CA GLY A 430 -6.23 23.10 -2.38
C GLY A 430 -7.25 23.72 -1.41
N THR A 431 -7.80 22.95 -0.46
CA THR A 431 -8.72 23.44 0.57
C THR A 431 -8.29 22.95 1.95
N ALA A 432 -8.49 23.76 3.00
CA ALA A 432 -8.17 23.34 4.36
C ALA A 432 -9.16 22.26 4.81
N GLN A 433 -8.65 21.16 5.33
CA GLN A 433 -9.41 19.96 5.63
C GLN A 433 -9.18 19.51 7.08
N LYS A 434 -10.04 18.63 7.57
CA LYS A 434 -9.84 17.92 8.83
C LYS A 434 -9.85 16.43 8.56
N ASP A 435 -9.01 15.69 9.28
CA ASP A 435 -9.01 14.24 9.24
C ASP A 435 -9.04 13.65 10.64
N ARG A 436 -9.77 12.55 10.79
CA ARG A 436 -9.74 11.71 11.99
C ARG A 436 -9.80 10.24 11.58
N SER A 437 -8.69 9.77 11.02
CA SER A 437 -8.52 8.38 10.60
C SER A 437 -8.54 7.40 11.77
N TYR A 438 -8.87 6.15 11.47
CA TYR A 438 -9.09 5.10 12.47
C TYR A 438 -8.77 3.71 11.92
N VAL A 439 -8.69 2.72 12.81
CA VAL A 439 -8.45 1.31 12.47
C VAL A 439 -9.48 0.44 13.16
N GLY A 440 -9.99 -0.57 12.45
CA GLY A 440 -10.82 -1.63 13.00
C GLY A 440 -10.04 -2.94 13.13
N PHE A 441 -10.26 -3.68 14.21
CA PHE A 441 -9.68 -5.01 14.43
C PHE A 441 -10.77 -6.06 14.60
N VAL A 442 -10.57 -7.21 13.95
CA VAL A 442 -11.28 -8.46 14.24
C VAL A 442 -10.27 -9.42 14.88
N PHE A 443 -10.57 -9.92 16.07
CA PHE A 443 -9.69 -10.81 16.80
C PHE A 443 -9.97 -12.29 16.48
N ALA A 444 -8.90 -13.08 16.41
CA ALA A 444 -8.96 -14.53 16.33
C ALA A 444 -9.21 -15.13 17.72
N ASP A 445 -9.85 -16.30 17.74
CA ASP A 445 -9.91 -17.15 18.92
C ASP A 445 -8.50 -17.71 19.22
N PRO A 446 -7.86 -17.34 20.35
CA PRO A 446 -6.50 -17.77 20.65
C PRO A 446 -6.33 -19.29 20.72
N GLU A 447 -7.39 -20.06 21.02
CA GLU A 447 -7.34 -21.52 21.08
C GLU A 447 -7.27 -22.17 19.69
N LYS A 448 -7.65 -21.45 18.64
CA LYS A 448 -7.61 -21.93 17.25
C LYS A 448 -6.37 -21.49 16.50
N VAL A 449 -5.71 -20.42 16.94
CA VAL A 449 -4.50 -19.92 16.27
C VAL A 449 -3.38 -20.93 16.39
N LYS A 450 -2.96 -21.47 15.24
CA LYS A 450 -1.80 -22.36 15.11
C LYS A 450 -0.56 -21.60 14.67
N LYS A 451 -0.71 -20.55 13.86
CA LYS A 451 0.39 -19.86 13.21
C LYS A 451 0.34 -18.36 13.45
N GLU A 452 1.49 -17.82 13.87
CA GLU A 452 1.70 -16.38 13.92
C GLU A 452 2.03 -15.89 12.51
N VAL A 453 1.35 -14.83 12.06
CA VAL A 453 1.64 -14.13 10.81
C VAL A 453 2.31 -12.80 11.13
N ALA A 454 3.34 -12.47 10.36
CA ALA A 454 4.03 -11.19 10.47
C ALA A 454 4.43 -10.64 9.11
N VAL A 455 4.41 -9.32 9.01
CA VAL A 455 4.96 -8.58 7.87
C VAL A 455 6.46 -8.41 8.06
N GLN A 456 7.22 -8.74 7.03
CA GLN A 456 8.66 -8.55 6.89
C GLN A 456 8.96 -7.78 5.61
N ASN A 457 10.21 -7.34 5.42
CA ASN A 457 10.66 -6.72 4.17
C ASN A 457 12.06 -7.15 3.76
N ALA A 458 12.28 -7.11 2.45
CA ALA A 458 13.57 -6.86 1.82
C ALA A 458 13.61 -5.39 1.40
N GLY A 459 14.44 -4.56 2.04
CA GLY A 459 14.52 -3.12 1.74
C GLY A 459 15.94 -2.66 1.42
N ASN A 460 16.08 -1.69 0.52
CA ASN A 460 17.35 -1.02 0.23
C ASN A 460 17.27 0.48 0.56
N PHE A 461 18.16 0.93 1.44
CA PHE A 461 18.18 2.30 1.97
C PHE A 461 19.35 3.14 1.45
N THR A 462 20.15 2.61 0.52
CA THR A 462 21.46 3.17 0.17
C THR A 462 21.64 3.47 -1.32
N PHE A 463 20.63 3.19 -2.14
CA PHE A 463 20.69 3.39 -3.57
C PHE A 463 20.67 4.88 -3.95
N LYS A 464 21.13 5.17 -5.17
CA LYS A 464 21.18 6.50 -5.78
C LYS A 464 20.76 6.38 -7.24
N ILE A 465 19.67 7.02 -7.62
CA ILE A 465 19.18 7.04 -9.00
C ILE A 465 19.77 8.28 -9.69
N PRO A 466 20.59 8.11 -10.74
CA PRO A 466 21.17 9.23 -11.46
C PRO A 466 20.10 10.10 -12.13
N PRO A 467 20.37 11.41 -12.34
CA PRO A 467 19.56 12.26 -13.20
C PRO A 467 19.36 11.63 -14.58
N HIS A 468 18.16 11.75 -15.13
CA HIS A 468 17.78 11.33 -16.48
C HIS A 468 17.90 9.82 -16.80
N ASP A 469 18.19 8.95 -15.82
CA ASP A 469 18.25 7.51 -16.04
C ASP A 469 16.83 6.94 -16.21
N PRO A 470 16.47 6.37 -17.39
CA PRO A 470 15.12 5.89 -17.65
C PRO A 470 14.83 4.48 -17.08
N ASN A 471 15.84 3.81 -16.51
CA ASN A 471 15.70 2.41 -16.10
C ASN A 471 16.75 1.96 -15.07
N HIS A 472 16.83 2.66 -13.95
CA HIS A 472 17.81 2.37 -12.91
C HIS A 472 17.40 1.15 -12.07
N GLU A 473 18.23 0.10 -12.04
CA GLU A 473 17.98 -1.13 -11.27
C GLU A 473 18.44 -0.98 -9.80
N VAL A 474 17.60 -1.45 -8.87
CA VAL A 474 17.90 -1.54 -7.44
C VAL A 474 17.45 -2.90 -6.93
N GLU A 475 18.31 -3.54 -6.14
CA GLU A 475 18.01 -4.84 -5.54
C GLU A 475 17.91 -4.77 -4.01
N ALA A 476 17.11 -5.67 -3.43
CA ALA A 476 17.08 -5.96 -2.01
C ALA A 476 16.91 -7.47 -1.77
N GLU A 477 17.40 -7.97 -0.63
CA GLU A 477 17.29 -9.38 -0.27
C GLU A 477 16.80 -9.56 1.17
N TYR A 478 16.03 -10.62 1.40
CA TYR A 478 15.74 -11.18 2.72
C TYR A 478 16.09 -12.67 2.73
N THR A 479 16.77 -13.16 3.78
CA THR A 479 17.10 -14.59 3.92
C THR A 479 16.20 -15.25 4.96
N PHE A 480 15.48 -16.31 4.56
CA PHE A 480 14.66 -17.10 5.46
C PHE A 480 15.54 -17.97 6.37
N ARG A 481 15.63 -17.62 7.65
CA ARG A 481 16.47 -18.36 8.62
C ARG A 481 15.82 -19.64 9.16
N LYS A 482 14.54 -19.86 8.87
CA LYS A 482 13.75 -21.04 9.27
C LYS A 482 12.83 -21.46 8.13
N ASP A 483 12.40 -22.71 8.15
CA ASP A 483 11.34 -23.19 7.25
C ASP A 483 10.07 -22.37 7.49
N SER A 484 9.59 -21.75 6.42
CA SER A 484 8.60 -20.69 6.46
C SER A 484 7.50 -20.93 5.44
N LEU A 485 6.37 -20.24 5.62
CA LEU A 485 5.32 -20.11 4.63
C LEU A 485 5.31 -18.66 4.19
N LEU A 486 5.48 -18.39 2.90
CA LEU A 486 5.22 -17.10 2.29
C LEU A 486 3.72 -17.02 2.00
N ILE A 487 3.06 -15.98 2.48
CA ILE A 487 1.60 -15.82 2.43
C ILE A 487 1.18 -14.79 1.38
N SER A 488 1.87 -13.65 1.38
CA SER A 488 1.61 -12.56 0.45
C SER A 488 2.88 -11.77 0.17
N VAL A 489 2.90 -11.01 -0.92
CA VAL A 489 3.97 -10.08 -1.30
C VAL A 489 3.36 -8.74 -1.73
N SER A 490 4.03 -7.63 -1.41
CA SER A 490 3.51 -6.28 -1.61
C SER A 490 4.66 -5.33 -2.01
N PRO A 491 4.91 -5.12 -3.33
CA PRO A 491 5.95 -4.20 -3.77
C PRO A 491 5.62 -2.76 -3.37
N HIS A 492 6.63 -1.99 -3.02
CA HIS A 492 6.49 -0.57 -2.70
C HIS A 492 7.68 0.25 -3.22
N MET A 493 7.34 1.27 -4.00
CA MET A 493 8.20 2.31 -4.58
C MET A 493 7.39 3.61 -4.68
N HIS A 494 8.04 4.76 -4.85
CA HIS A 494 7.36 6.04 -5.10
C HIS A 494 7.13 6.27 -6.61
N VAL A 495 7.01 7.53 -7.01
CA VAL A 495 6.50 7.98 -8.32
C VAL A 495 7.42 7.66 -9.51
N ARG A 496 8.67 7.26 -9.26
CA ARG A 496 9.59 6.80 -10.32
C ARG A 496 9.61 5.29 -10.46
N GLY A 497 8.94 4.54 -9.58
CA GLY A 497 8.85 3.09 -9.66
C GLY A 497 8.27 2.65 -11.00
N LYS A 498 8.97 1.76 -11.70
CA LYS A 498 8.64 1.32 -13.06
C LYS A 498 8.18 -0.14 -13.12
N ASP A 499 8.95 -1.02 -12.49
CA ASP A 499 8.63 -2.44 -12.38
C ASP A 499 9.23 -3.05 -11.11
N PHE A 500 8.70 -4.20 -10.69
CA PHE A 500 9.15 -4.91 -9.49
C PHE A 500 9.04 -6.43 -9.65
N ARG A 501 10.10 -7.18 -9.28
CA ARG A 501 10.12 -8.65 -9.22
C ARG A 501 10.37 -9.16 -7.81
N TYR A 502 9.76 -10.31 -7.50
CA TYR A 502 10.11 -11.17 -6.39
C TYR A 502 10.54 -12.53 -6.91
N ASP A 503 11.78 -12.93 -6.59
CA ASP A 503 12.31 -14.24 -6.87
C ASP A 503 12.64 -14.97 -5.55
N LEU A 504 12.26 -16.23 -5.42
CA LEU A 504 12.83 -17.14 -4.43
C LEU A 504 14.08 -17.77 -5.03
N VAL A 505 15.21 -17.61 -4.35
CA VAL A 505 16.48 -18.26 -4.69
C VAL A 505 16.78 -19.31 -3.63
N PHE A 506 16.60 -20.58 -3.99
CA PHE A 506 16.72 -21.71 -3.08
C PHE A 506 18.20 -22.03 -2.74
N PRO A 507 18.47 -22.77 -1.65
CA PRO A 507 19.84 -23.09 -1.24
C PRO A 507 20.68 -23.86 -2.28
N ASP A 508 20.03 -24.57 -3.21
CA ASP A 508 20.68 -25.28 -4.32
C ASP A 508 20.95 -24.39 -5.55
N GLY A 509 20.49 -23.14 -5.51
CA GLY A 509 20.62 -22.15 -6.58
C GLY A 509 19.45 -22.11 -7.56
N GLU A 510 18.42 -22.97 -7.40
CA GLU A 510 17.19 -22.86 -8.18
C GLU A 510 16.51 -21.50 -7.94
N ARG A 511 15.92 -20.93 -8.99
CA ARG A 511 15.22 -19.63 -8.92
C ARG A 511 13.77 -19.78 -9.39
N GLU A 512 12.83 -19.29 -8.59
CA GLU A 512 11.41 -19.25 -8.88
C GLU A 512 10.89 -17.82 -8.76
N THR A 513 10.32 -17.27 -9.83
CA THR A 513 9.65 -15.95 -9.77
C THR A 513 8.26 -16.10 -9.18
N VAL A 514 8.04 -15.49 -8.01
CA VAL A 514 6.76 -15.52 -7.28
C VAL A 514 5.82 -14.41 -7.74
N LEU A 515 6.37 -13.24 -8.06
CA LEU A 515 5.61 -12.09 -8.54
C LEU A 515 6.48 -11.29 -9.53
N TRP A 516 5.87 -10.86 -10.63
CA TRP A 516 6.43 -9.88 -11.55
C TRP A 516 5.38 -8.82 -11.85
N VAL A 517 5.71 -7.56 -11.56
CA VAL A 517 4.87 -6.39 -11.83
C VAL A 517 5.59 -5.54 -12.89
N PRO A 518 5.37 -5.80 -14.19
CA PRO A 518 6.09 -5.11 -15.29
C PRO A 518 5.73 -3.64 -15.46
N LYS A 519 4.63 -3.18 -14.86
CA LYS A 519 4.13 -1.81 -14.91
C LYS A 519 3.66 -1.41 -13.52
N TYR A 520 4.59 -1.09 -12.66
CA TYR A 520 4.27 -0.63 -11.32
C TYR A 520 3.55 0.72 -11.39
N ASP A 521 2.49 0.88 -10.60
CA ASP A 521 1.74 2.12 -10.47
C ASP A 521 1.71 2.52 -8.99
N PHE A 522 2.31 3.66 -8.66
CA PHE A 522 2.33 4.21 -7.31
C PHE A 522 0.94 4.48 -6.75
N GLY A 523 -0.03 4.80 -7.62
CA GLY A 523 -1.44 4.98 -7.27
C GLY A 523 -2.16 3.67 -6.92
N TRP A 524 -1.53 2.50 -7.12
CA TRP A 524 -2.11 1.19 -6.85
C TRP A 524 -1.11 0.24 -6.17
N GLN A 525 -0.97 0.38 -4.85
CA GLN A 525 -0.05 -0.40 -4.03
C GLN A 525 -0.67 -1.74 -3.61
N THR A 526 -0.83 -2.62 -4.58
CA THR A 526 -1.54 -3.90 -4.40
C THR A 526 -0.72 -4.89 -3.57
N THR A 527 -1.36 -5.48 -2.56
CA THR A 527 -0.87 -6.71 -1.91
C THR A 527 -1.36 -7.92 -2.68
N TYR A 528 -0.43 -8.77 -3.11
CA TYR A 528 -0.73 -9.97 -3.86
C TYR A 528 -0.78 -11.16 -2.89
N MET A 529 -2.00 -11.66 -2.63
CA MET A 529 -2.25 -12.75 -1.68
C MET A 529 -2.14 -14.07 -2.43
N LEU A 530 -1.17 -14.92 -2.09
CA LEU A 530 -1.02 -16.20 -2.77
C LEU A 530 -2.29 -17.04 -2.59
N ASP A 531 -2.67 -17.81 -3.62
CA ASP A 531 -3.82 -18.71 -3.56
C ASP A 531 -3.67 -19.75 -2.43
N LYS A 532 -2.42 -20.16 -2.20
CA LYS A 532 -1.96 -21.04 -1.12
C LYS A 532 -0.62 -20.52 -0.61
N PRO A 533 -0.38 -20.56 0.71
CA PRO A 533 0.93 -20.22 1.24
C PRO A 533 2.04 -21.08 0.62
N ARG A 534 3.10 -20.44 0.13
CA ARG A 534 4.25 -21.10 -0.49
C ARG A 534 5.22 -21.56 0.59
N GLU A 535 5.53 -22.85 0.63
CA GLU A 535 6.61 -23.36 1.50
C GLU A 535 7.96 -22.82 1.03
N VAL A 536 8.73 -22.28 1.97
CA VAL A 536 10.04 -21.69 1.76
C VAL A 536 11.05 -22.33 2.71
N PRO A 537 11.94 -23.21 2.21
CA PRO A 537 12.96 -23.84 3.03
C PRO A 537 13.92 -22.82 3.64
N ARG A 538 14.46 -23.13 4.81
CA ARG A 538 15.58 -22.39 5.43
C ARG A 538 16.73 -22.19 4.42
N GLY A 539 17.31 -21.00 4.45
CA GLY A 539 18.43 -20.60 3.59
C GLY A 539 18.00 -20.04 2.24
N THR A 540 16.72 -20.17 1.87
CA THR A 540 16.16 -19.51 0.69
C THR A 540 16.26 -17.99 0.85
N LYS A 541 16.55 -17.29 -0.25
CA LYS A 541 16.52 -15.83 -0.30
C LYS A 541 15.28 -15.36 -1.06
N LEU A 542 14.58 -14.37 -0.52
CA LEU A 542 13.65 -13.54 -1.28
C LEU A 542 14.45 -12.41 -1.91
N HIS A 543 14.73 -12.51 -3.22
CA HIS A 543 15.45 -11.51 -4.00
C HIS A 543 14.43 -10.60 -4.70
N CYS A 544 14.48 -9.32 -4.37
CA CYS A 544 13.61 -8.29 -4.93
C CYS A 544 14.41 -7.43 -5.89
N VAL A 545 13.88 -7.22 -7.09
CA VAL A 545 14.49 -6.36 -8.13
C VAL A 545 13.49 -5.30 -8.53
N ALA A 546 13.90 -4.04 -8.50
CA ALA A 546 13.07 -2.89 -8.83
C ALA A 546 13.77 -2.02 -9.88
N HIS A 547 13.01 -1.40 -10.78
CA HIS A 547 13.52 -0.38 -11.68
C HIS A 547 12.85 0.97 -11.45
N PHE A 548 13.63 2.05 -11.63
CA PHE A 548 13.15 3.43 -11.53
C PHE A 548 13.38 4.20 -12.82
N ASP A 549 12.40 5.01 -13.22
CA ASP A 549 12.49 5.93 -14.36
C ASP A 549 12.61 7.38 -13.87
N ASN A 550 13.85 7.89 -13.82
CA ASN A 550 14.18 9.29 -13.51
C ASN A 550 14.40 10.14 -14.77
N SER A 551 13.87 9.71 -15.93
CA SER A 551 13.92 10.48 -17.17
C SER A 551 12.84 11.57 -17.21
N SER A 552 12.94 12.48 -18.19
CA SER A 552 11.90 13.48 -18.48
C SER A 552 10.66 12.89 -19.14
N ASP A 553 10.72 11.64 -19.61
CA ASP A 553 9.60 10.98 -20.28
C ASP A 553 8.64 10.36 -19.24
N ASN A 554 9.10 10.14 -18.02
CA ASN A 554 8.24 9.85 -16.88
C ASN A 554 7.61 11.15 -16.36
N TYR A 555 6.37 11.48 -16.75
CA TYR A 555 5.76 12.72 -16.25
C TYR A 555 5.25 12.64 -14.81
N ALA A 556 5.31 11.47 -14.15
CA ALA A 556 5.16 11.39 -12.70
C ALA A 556 6.44 11.82 -11.97
N ASN A 557 7.57 11.96 -12.69
CA ASN A 557 8.82 12.46 -12.16
C ASN A 557 8.74 13.98 -11.90
N PRO A 558 8.80 14.42 -10.64
CA PRO A 558 8.71 15.84 -10.30
C PRO A 558 9.95 16.64 -10.72
N ASP A 559 11.12 15.99 -10.85
CA ASP A 559 12.38 16.63 -11.25
C ASP A 559 13.35 15.58 -11.82
N PRO A 560 13.48 15.47 -13.15
CA PRO A 560 14.40 14.52 -13.78
C PRO A 560 15.87 14.94 -13.73
N THR A 561 16.18 16.17 -13.33
CA THR A 561 17.55 16.70 -13.31
C THR A 561 18.28 16.39 -12.00
N ARG A 562 17.55 15.89 -11.00
CA ARG A 562 18.06 15.64 -9.65
C ARG A 562 18.50 14.19 -9.47
N GLU A 563 19.59 13.98 -8.72
CA GLU A 563 19.96 12.66 -8.17
C GLU A 563 18.97 12.32 -7.04
N VAL A 564 18.35 11.15 -7.13
CA VAL A 564 17.33 10.70 -6.16
C VAL A 564 17.92 9.63 -5.27
N THR A 565 17.54 9.64 -4.00
CA THR A 565 18.03 8.77 -2.94
C THR A 565 16.85 8.22 -2.14
N TRP A 566 17.12 7.24 -1.28
CA TRP A 566 16.11 6.79 -0.33
C TRP A 566 15.58 7.94 0.54
N GLY A 567 14.26 8.00 0.74
CA GLY A 567 13.62 8.97 1.62
C GLY A 567 12.11 8.75 1.81
N GLU A 568 11.52 9.46 2.78
CA GLU A 568 10.10 9.29 3.17
C GLU A 568 9.13 10.02 2.24
N GLN A 569 9.61 11.05 1.53
CA GLN A 569 8.76 11.90 0.71
C GLN A 569 8.51 11.30 -0.67
N THR A 570 7.32 11.52 -1.22
CA THR A 570 6.91 10.97 -2.53
C THR A 570 7.85 11.36 -3.69
N TRP A 571 8.53 12.51 -3.62
CA TRP A 571 9.52 12.93 -4.63
C TRP A 571 10.94 12.41 -4.39
N GLU A 572 11.20 11.82 -3.23
CA GLU A 572 12.33 10.91 -2.97
C GLU A 572 11.95 9.51 -3.45
N GLU A 573 12.71 8.46 -3.09
CA GLU A 573 12.33 7.09 -3.46
C GLU A 573 12.40 6.10 -2.31
N MET A 574 11.68 4.98 -2.48
CA MET A 574 11.78 3.81 -1.62
C MET A 574 11.92 2.55 -2.46
N MET A 575 12.56 1.54 -1.89
CA MET A 575 12.55 0.20 -2.44
C MET A 575 12.29 -0.77 -1.30
N PHE A 576 11.04 -1.25 -1.24
CA PHE A 576 10.63 -2.26 -0.28
C PHE A 576 9.89 -3.40 -0.97
N GLY A 577 10.42 -4.60 -0.80
CA GLY A 577 9.71 -5.84 -1.03
C GLY A 577 9.05 -6.31 0.26
N TRP A 578 7.84 -5.82 0.57
CA TRP A 578 7.10 -6.30 1.74
C TRP A 578 6.53 -7.69 1.49
N PHE A 579 6.46 -8.51 2.53
CA PHE A 579 5.85 -9.83 2.44
C PHE A 579 5.36 -10.29 3.79
N GLU A 580 4.36 -11.16 3.77
CA GLU A 580 3.86 -11.83 4.97
C GLU A 580 4.38 -13.24 5.03
N MET A 581 4.77 -13.65 6.24
CA MET A 581 5.21 -15.01 6.48
C MET A 581 4.66 -15.58 7.79
N ALA A 582 4.62 -16.90 7.84
CA ALA A 582 4.46 -17.70 9.05
C ALA A 582 5.57 -18.76 9.12
N LEU A 583 5.80 -19.37 10.28
CA LEU A 583 6.70 -20.53 10.37
C LEU A 583 5.99 -21.81 9.92
N ALA A 584 6.64 -22.60 9.06
CA ALA A 584 6.05 -23.81 8.48
C ALA A 584 5.69 -24.85 9.55
N ASN A 585 6.59 -25.08 10.51
CA ASN A 585 6.43 -26.09 11.55
C ASN A 585 5.76 -25.57 12.84
N GLN A 586 5.28 -24.32 12.86
CA GLN A 586 4.65 -23.75 14.05
C GLN A 586 3.20 -24.27 14.21
N ASP A 587 2.89 -24.65 15.44
CA ASP A 587 1.54 -24.97 15.93
C ASP A 587 1.41 -24.48 17.38
N LEU A 588 0.79 -23.30 17.54
CA LEU A 588 0.62 -22.62 18.82
C LEU A 588 -0.49 -23.23 19.70
N THR A 589 -1.31 -24.11 19.15
CA THR A 589 -2.32 -24.85 19.92
C THR A 589 -1.71 -26.01 20.72
N LYS A 590 -0.51 -26.45 20.31
CA LYS A 590 0.27 -27.44 21.05
C LYS A 590 1.06 -26.76 22.17
N PRO A 591 1.23 -27.42 23.33
CA PRO A 591 2.18 -26.95 24.33
C PRO A 591 3.55 -26.77 23.68
N ALA A 592 4.27 -25.70 24.05
CA ALA A 592 5.64 -25.50 23.61
C ALA A 592 6.41 -26.81 23.77
N THR A 593 7.08 -27.26 22.70
CA THR A 593 7.74 -28.57 22.65
C THR A 593 8.63 -28.75 23.88
N ALA A 594 8.58 -29.95 24.47
CA ALA A 594 9.30 -30.25 25.69
C ALA A 594 10.79 -29.92 25.52
N ALA A 595 11.41 -29.45 26.60
CA ALA A 595 12.76 -28.89 26.73
C ALA A 595 13.95 -29.82 26.32
N SER A 596 13.72 -30.84 25.49
CA SER A 596 14.74 -31.70 24.89
C SER A 596 14.83 -31.56 23.35
N GLU A 597 13.89 -30.85 22.73
CA GLU A 597 13.88 -30.66 21.27
C GLU A 597 14.60 -29.37 20.82
N ARG A 598 14.66 -28.29 21.62
CA ARG A 598 15.31 -27.04 21.17
C ARG A 598 16.84 -27.15 21.15
N VAL A 599 17.45 -27.90 22.08
CA VAL A 599 18.87 -28.26 21.99
C VAL A 599 19.15 -29.12 20.76
N LYS A 600 18.22 -30.00 20.35
CA LYS A 600 18.36 -30.77 19.09
C LYS A 600 18.24 -29.85 17.87
N GLU A 601 17.24 -28.98 17.84
CA GLU A 601 17.07 -27.95 16.80
C GLU A 601 18.34 -27.08 16.68
N PHE A 602 18.92 -26.66 17.81
CA PHE A 602 20.18 -25.93 17.79
C PHE A 602 21.33 -26.76 17.21
N LYS A 603 21.47 -28.03 17.61
CA LYS A 603 22.54 -28.91 17.11
C LYS A 603 22.44 -29.13 15.59
N GLU A 604 21.24 -29.16 15.04
CA GLU A 604 21.01 -29.29 13.59
C GLU A 604 21.44 -28.05 12.80
N ILE A 605 21.51 -26.88 13.42
CA ILE A 605 21.92 -25.62 12.78
C ILE A 605 23.33 -25.16 13.14
N ALA A 606 23.90 -25.71 14.22
CA ALA A 606 25.11 -25.22 14.87
C ALA A 606 26.31 -25.13 13.92
N ASP A 607 26.49 -26.10 13.02
CA ASP A 607 27.63 -26.15 12.10
C ASP A 607 27.60 -25.07 11.01
N THR A 608 26.43 -24.48 10.75
CA THR A 608 26.24 -23.44 9.73
C THR A 608 26.09 -22.04 10.33
N LEU A 609 26.15 -21.95 11.66
CA LEU A 609 25.77 -20.75 12.39
C LEU A 609 26.97 -19.81 12.59
N GLU A 610 26.93 -18.64 11.95
CA GLU A 610 27.88 -17.56 12.20
C GLU A 610 27.17 -16.28 12.63
N LEU A 611 27.81 -15.46 13.47
CA LEU A 611 27.30 -14.14 13.80
C LEU A 611 27.41 -13.23 12.58
N ASP A 612 26.28 -12.73 12.09
CA ASP A 612 26.28 -11.69 11.05
C ASP A 612 26.84 -10.36 11.58
N ASP A 613 27.23 -9.47 10.67
CA ASP A 613 27.92 -8.22 11.04
C ASP A 613 27.03 -7.28 11.85
N GLN A 614 25.71 -7.31 11.61
CA GLN A 614 24.74 -6.57 12.41
C GLN A 614 24.73 -7.07 13.87
N THR A 615 24.70 -8.39 14.08
CA THR A 615 24.72 -9.00 15.42
C THR A 615 26.04 -8.69 16.13
N LYS A 616 27.17 -8.70 15.42
CA LYS A 616 28.47 -8.29 15.99
C LYS A 616 28.47 -6.82 16.43
N ALA A 617 27.92 -5.93 15.60
CA ALA A 617 27.82 -4.51 15.92
C ALA A 617 26.92 -4.25 17.14
N MET A 618 25.75 -4.91 17.20
CA MET A 618 24.85 -4.84 18.34
C MET A 618 25.47 -5.39 19.63
N ALA A 619 26.21 -6.50 19.54
CA ALA A 619 26.93 -7.05 20.67
C ALA A 619 27.93 -6.03 21.24
N LYS A 620 28.72 -5.35 20.41
CA LYS A 620 29.67 -4.32 20.87
C LYS A 620 29.00 -3.15 21.60
N ALA A 621 27.79 -2.77 21.19
CA ALA A 621 27.04 -1.70 21.84
C ALA A 621 26.21 -2.18 23.05
N ALA A 622 26.13 -3.48 23.32
CA ALA A 622 25.17 -4.05 24.27
C ALA A 622 25.23 -3.50 25.70
N LEU A 623 26.42 -3.17 26.21
CA LEU A 623 26.59 -2.76 27.61
C LEU A 623 26.64 -1.24 27.79
N THR A 624 26.26 -0.46 26.77
CA THR A 624 26.18 1.00 26.88
C THR A 624 24.89 1.45 27.57
N ASP A 625 23.79 0.75 27.34
CA ASP A 625 22.47 1.07 27.87
C ASP A 625 21.53 -0.15 27.83
N ASP A 626 20.42 -0.05 28.55
CA ASP A 626 19.47 -1.15 28.71
C ASP A 626 18.78 -1.54 27.41
N LYS A 627 18.46 -0.57 26.55
CA LYS A 627 17.75 -0.84 25.30
C LYS A 627 18.64 -1.63 24.35
N THR A 628 19.90 -1.25 24.21
CA THR A 628 20.84 -1.97 23.34
C THR A 628 21.08 -3.39 23.86
N PHE A 629 21.16 -3.57 25.18
CA PHE A 629 21.24 -4.90 25.80
C PHE A 629 20.00 -5.75 25.52
N GLU A 630 18.81 -5.18 25.67
CA GLU A 630 17.55 -5.87 25.39
C GLU A 630 17.50 -6.31 23.92
N LEU A 631 17.86 -5.43 22.98
CA LEU A 631 17.88 -5.72 21.55
C LEU A 631 18.78 -6.90 21.17
N ILE A 632 20.02 -6.93 21.65
CA ILE A 632 20.91 -8.07 21.42
C ILE A 632 20.43 -9.30 22.18
N GLY A 633 19.89 -9.14 23.39
CA GLY A 633 19.30 -10.23 24.14
C GLY A 633 18.17 -10.90 23.35
N TYR A 634 17.26 -10.12 22.77
CA TYR A 634 16.23 -10.65 21.88
C TYR A 634 16.81 -11.37 20.67
N GLN A 635 17.80 -10.77 20.00
CA GLN A 635 18.48 -11.38 18.85
C GLN A 635 19.08 -12.74 19.22
N LEU A 636 19.73 -12.85 20.37
CA LEU A 636 20.33 -14.11 20.84
C LEU A 636 19.27 -15.15 21.21
N LEU A 637 18.18 -14.74 21.85
CA LEU A 637 17.06 -15.65 22.20
C LEU A 637 16.34 -16.21 20.97
N GLU A 638 16.37 -15.47 19.85
CA GLU A 638 15.85 -15.88 18.55
C GLU A 638 16.84 -16.78 17.80
N PHE A 639 18.11 -16.38 17.78
CA PHE A 639 19.21 -17.06 17.12
C PHE A 639 19.56 -18.41 17.77
N MET A 640 19.36 -18.54 19.08
CA MET A 640 19.60 -19.75 19.85
C MET A 640 18.29 -20.23 20.49
N PRO A 641 17.58 -21.18 19.88
CA PRO A 641 16.23 -21.56 20.29
C PRO A 641 16.14 -22.07 21.74
N GLN A 642 17.23 -22.65 22.25
CA GLN A 642 17.37 -23.15 23.61
C GLN A 642 17.74 -22.07 24.64
N LEU A 643 18.11 -20.86 24.22
CA LEU A 643 18.43 -19.77 25.13
C LEU A 643 17.15 -19.10 25.62
N ASP A 644 17.03 -18.94 26.94
CA ASP A 644 15.80 -18.41 27.58
C ASP A 644 16.04 -17.08 28.32
N ARG A 645 17.28 -16.82 28.74
CA ARG A 645 17.65 -15.56 29.39
C ARG A 645 19.13 -15.22 29.15
N VAL A 646 19.40 -13.93 28.98
CA VAL A 646 20.74 -13.33 28.98
C VAL A 646 20.77 -12.23 30.04
N CYS A 647 21.78 -12.20 30.90
CA CYS A 647 21.93 -11.12 31.87
C CYS A 647 23.37 -10.88 32.28
N VAL A 648 23.67 -9.67 32.73
CA VAL A 648 25.01 -9.32 33.23
C VAL A 648 24.95 -9.11 34.73
N THR A 649 25.91 -9.69 35.44
CA THR A 649 26.02 -9.55 36.89
C THR A 649 27.42 -9.11 37.30
N GLY A 650 27.49 -8.15 38.23
CA GLY A 650 28.75 -7.65 38.80
C GLY A 650 28.67 -7.53 40.32
N LEU A 651 29.77 -7.14 40.95
CA LEU A 651 29.83 -6.89 42.39
C LEU A 651 29.73 -5.39 42.70
N ASP A 652 28.91 -5.04 43.69
CA ASP A 652 28.94 -3.69 44.26
C ASP A 652 30.07 -3.53 45.29
N LYS A 653 30.31 -2.29 45.75
CA LYS A 653 31.37 -1.95 46.72
C LYS A 653 31.29 -2.68 48.07
N ARG A 654 30.21 -3.44 48.33
CA ARG A 654 30.02 -4.24 49.56
C ARG A 654 30.05 -5.74 49.28
N ASP A 655 30.66 -6.16 48.17
CA ASP A 655 30.74 -7.54 47.71
C ASP A 655 29.35 -8.20 47.58
N ARG A 656 28.39 -7.46 47.01
CA ARG A 656 27.07 -8.00 46.70
C ARG A 656 26.88 -8.12 45.19
N ILE A 657 26.40 -9.28 44.77
CA ILE A 657 25.99 -9.59 43.41
C ILE A 657 24.80 -8.70 43.06
N ARG A 658 24.91 -7.99 41.94
CA ARG A 658 23.85 -7.17 41.35
C ARG A 658 23.65 -7.50 39.89
N LEU A 659 22.39 -7.48 39.49
CA LEU A 659 21.97 -7.51 38.10
C LEU A 659 22.20 -6.13 37.48
N LYS A 660 23.00 -6.08 36.40
CA LYS A 660 23.33 -4.86 35.67
C LYS A 660 22.44 -4.73 34.44
N PHE A 661 22.27 -5.82 33.71
CA PHE A 661 21.44 -5.92 32.50
C PHE A 661 20.69 -7.26 32.49
N ILE A 662 19.51 -7.32 31.87
CA ILE A 662 18.71 -8.55 31.76
C ILE A 662 17.80 -8.50 30.54
N GLN A 663 17.68 -9.63 29.86
CA GLN A 663 16.68 -9.92 28.85
C GLN A 663 16.25 -11.40 28.98
N GLU A 664 14.95 -11.69 28.95
CA GLU A 664 14.42 -13.06 29.07
C GLU A 664 13.16 -13.26 28.22
N ARG A 665 12.82 -14.52 27.92
CA ARG A 665 11.58 -14.85 27.23
C ARG A 665 10.35 -14.52 28.09
N LEU A 666 9.28 -14.05 27.45
CA LEU A 666 8.02 -13.74 28.12
C LEU A 666 7.44 -14.99 28.79
N GLY A 667 6.89 -14.86 29.99
CA GLY A 667 6.25 -15.97 30.72
C GLY A 667 7.20 -16.89 31.48
N LEU A 668 8.53 -16.75 31.31
CA LEU A 668 9.50 -17.47 32.12
C LEU A 668 9.28 -17.13 33.61
N ARG A 669 9.50 -18.06 34.52
CA ARG A 669 9.52 -17.82 35.97
C ARG A 669 10.96 -17.95 36.45
N THR A 670 11.56 -16.82 36.83
CA THR A 670 12.95 -16.79 37.36
C THR A 670 13.00 -16.11 38.73
N SER A 671 14.00 -16.45 39.54
CA SER A 671 14.38 -15.63 40.70
C SER A 671 15.37 -14.55 40.27
N PHE A 672 15.59 -13.53 41.10
CA PHE A 672 16.62 -12.50 40.85
C PHE A 672 16.39 -11.71 39.54
N ARG A 673 15.24 -11.02 39.46
CA ARG A 673 14.78 -10.25 38.27
C ARG A 673 15.06 -8.76 38.33
N SER A 674 15.18 -8.21 39.54
CA SER A 674 15.27 -6.76 39.72
C SER A 674 16.71 -6.33 39.92
N LYS A 675 17.11 -5.26 39.22
CA LYS A 675 18.36 -4.52 39.45
C LYS A 675 18.46 -3.93 40.87
N SER A 676 17.34 -3.76 41.56
CA SER A 676 17.30 -3.34 42.97
C SER A 676 17.64 -4.48 43.94
N THR A 677 17.61 -5.73 43.50
CA THR A 677 17.94 -6.89 44.34
C THR A 677 19.45 -7.08 44.42
N ALA A 678 19.98 -7.20 45.64
CA ALA A 678 21.40 -7.46 45.89
C ALA A 678 21.57 -8.65 46.85
N VAL A 679 22.46 -9.58 46.50
CA VAL A 679 22.73 -10.79 47.30
C VAL A 679 24.21 -10.83 47.67
N ARG A 680 24.57 -11.15 48.91
CA ARG A 680 25.99 -11.26 49.32
C ARG A 680 26.70 -12.31 48.46
N SER A 681 27.88 -11.99 47.92
CA SER A 681 28.64 -12.88 47.04
C SER A 681 29.15 -14.13 47.77
N LYS A 682 29.58 -13.99 49.02
CA LYS A 682 30.13 -15.09 49.81
C LYS A 682 29.14 -16.26 49.92
N GLY A 683 29.55 -17.43 49.44
CA GLY A 683 28.75 -18.66 49.45
C GLY A 683 27.73 -18.77 48.31
N GLN A 684 27.85 -17.92 47.27
CA GLN A 684 27.06 -18.00 46.05
C GLN A 684 27.97 -18.37 44.88
N SER A 685 27.62 -19.42 44.13
CA SER A 685 28.39 -19.81 42.93
C SER A 685 28.50 -18.66 41.92
N LEU A 686 27.45 -17.85 41.76
CA LEU A 686 27.48 -16.68 40.88
C LEU A 686 28.49 -15.61 41.34
N GLY A 687 28.79 -15.52 42.64
CA GLY A 687 29.84 -14.65 43.16
C GLY A 687 31.23 -15.15 42.78
N ASP A 688 31.43 -16.46 42.86
CA ASP A 688 32.68 -17.11 42.45
C ASP A 688 32.92 -16.96 40.94
N TYR A 689 31.87 -17.09 40.12
CA TYR A 689 31.94 -16.92 38.66
C TYR A 689 32.35 -15.50 38.26
N ILE A 690 31.86 -14.47 38.99
CA ILE A 690 32.25 -13.07 38.74
C ILE A 690 33.73 -12.83 39.05
N GLN A 691 34.30 -13.52 40.05
CA GLN A 691 35.69 -13.33 40.41
C GLN A 691 36.66 -14.22 39.62
N GLY A 692 36.17 -15.29 39.00
CA GLY A 692 36.92 -16.21 38.16
C GLY A 692 37.43 -15.61 36.85
N ASP A 693 38.18 -16.42 36.11
CA ASP A 693 38.82 -16.11 34.83
C ASP A 693 38.46 -17.10 33.72
N GLN A 694 37.70 -18.15 34.04
CA GLN A 694 37.26 -19.17 33.10
C GLN A 694 35.74 -19.17 32.90
N THR A 695 35.32 -19.42 31.67
CA THR A 695 33.92 -19.71 31.35
C THR A 695 33.45 -20.93 32.14
N VAL A 696 32.33 -20.81 32.84
CA VAL A 696 31.70 -21.92 33.57
C VAL A 696 30.40 -22.32 32.89
N VAL A 697 30.29 -23.59 32.51
CA VAL A 697 29.08 -24.17 31.94
C VAL A 697 28.50 -25.19 32.93
N ASN A 698 27.29 -24.93 33.40
CA ASN A 698 26.52 -25.85 34.22
C ASN A 698 25.46 -26.52 33.34
N GLN A 699 25.75 -27.73 32.84
CA GLN A 699 24.77 -28.49 32.05
C GLN A 699 23.55 -28.92 32.88
N SER A 700 23.67 -28.94 34.20
CA SER A 700 22.57 -29.05 35.15
C SER A 700 22.79 -28.08 36.31
N LEU A 701 21.72 -27.43 36.77
CA LEU A 701 21.77 -26.57 37.95
C LEU A 701 21.56 -27.33 39.28
N GLU A 702 21.26 -28.63 39.27
CA GLU A 702 20.94 -29.39 40.48
C GLU A 702 22.07 -29.38 41.52
N ASP A 703 23.33 -29.39 41.06
CA ASP A 703 24.52 -29.42 41.91
C ASP A 703 25.08 -28.03 42.27
N THR A 704 24.43 -26.96 41.81
CA THR A 704 24.91 -25.59 42.03
C THR A 704 24.60 -25.08 43.44
N LYS A 705 25.47 -24.20 43.98
CA LYS A 705 25.37 -23.70 45.34
C LYS A 705 24.91 -22.24 45.39
N GLY A 706 24.22 -21.89 46.47
CA GLY A 706 23.77 -20.51 46.73
C GLY A 706 22.32 -20.26 46.31
N SER A 707 21.68 -19.34 47.04
CA SER A 707 20.26 -19.03 46.90
C SER A 707 19.84 -18.53 45.52
N VAL A 708 20.74 -17.87 44.77
CA VAL A 708 20.43 -17.42 43.40
C VAL A 708 20.32 -18.60 42.45
N MET A 709 21.34 -19.47 42.38
CA MET A 709 21.35 -20.62 41.46
C MET A 709 20.26 -21.64 41.81
N VAL A 710 20.08 -21.95 43.10
CA VAL A 710 19.01 -22.85 43.58
C VAL A 710 17.62 -22.26 43.31
N GLY A 711 17.46 -20.93 43.47
CA GLY A 711 16.20 -20.25 43.16
C GLY A 711 15.86 -20.28 41.67
N MET A 712 16.87 -20.19 40.80
CA MET A 712 16.71 -20.31 39.35
C MET A 712 16.32 -21.74 38.98
N SER A 713 17.03 -22.74 39.51
CA SER A 713 16.79 -24.18 39.30
C SER A 713 15.38 -24.62 39.71
N ARG A 714 14.86 -24.12 40.85
CA ARG A 714 13.52 -24.50 41.35
C ARG A 714 12.35 -23.97 40.52
N LYS A 715 12.60 -23.03 39.61
CA LYS A 715 11.57 -22.48 38.73
C LYS A 715 11.72 -23.08 37.34
N ASP A 716 12.01 -22.25 36.33
CA ASP A 716 11.99 -22.69 34.93
C ASP A 716 13.37 -22.87 34.31
N ILE A 717 14.48 -22.60 35.02
CA ILE A 717 15.85 -22.74 34.48
C ILE A 717 16.47 -24.10 34.88
N ARG A 718 17.23 -24.73 33.97
CA ARG A 718 17.84 -26.05 34.17
C ARG A 718 19.33 -26.12 33.88
N SER A 719 19.86 -25.24 33.04
CA SER A 719 21.30 -25.11 32.79
C SER A 719 21.72 -23.64 32.67
N SER A 720 23.03 -23.37 32.77
CA SER A 720 23.57 -22.02 32.63
C SER A 720 24.99 -22.01 32.07
N MET A 721 25.37 -20.88 31.48
CA MET A 721 26.73 -20.57 31.06
C MET A 721 27.10 -19.17 31.55
N HIS A 722 28.31 -19.03 32.10
CA HIS A 722 28.80 -17.81 32.71
C HIS A 722 30.16 -17.47 32.12
N VAL A 723 30.25 -16.36 31.39
CA VAL A 723 31.49 -15.88 30.77
C VAL A 723 32.02 -14.72 31.59
N PRO A 724 33.14 -14.87 32.31
CA PRO A 724 33.80 -13.76 32.98
C PRO A 724 34.29 -12.74 31.96
N VAL A 725 33.98 -11.47 32.21
CA VAL A 725 34.46 -10.34 31.41
C VAL A 725 34.87 -9.19 32.32
N GLU A 726 35.74 -8.33 31.80
CA GLU A 726 36.16 -7.12 32.50
C GLU A 726 35.81 -5.91 31.64
N VAL A 727 35.14 -4.92 32.25
CA VAL A 727 34.79 -3.66 31.58
C VAL A 727 35.26 -2.52 32.48
N ALA A 728 36.16 -1.68 31.96
CA ALA A 728 36.73 -0.54 32.69
C ALA A 728 37.30 -0.91 34.08
N GLY A 729 37.91 -2.10 34.22
CA GLY A 729 38.47 -2.59 35.48
C GLY A 729 37.45 -3.20 36.45
N GLU A 730 36.15 -3.23 36.12
CA GLU A 730 35.12 -3.92 36.90
C GLU A 730 34.95 -5.35 36.38
N LYS A 731 35.19 -6.34 37.25
CA LYS A 731 34.89 -7.75 36.97
C LYS A 731 33.38 -8.00 36.99
N MET A 732 32.89 -8.68 35.96
CA MET A 732 31.50 -9.09 35.83
C MET A 732 31.39 -10.41 35.06
N THR A 733 30.19 -10.98 35.00
CA THR A 733 29.88 -12.10 34.11
C THR A 733 28.75 -11.74 33.17
N VAL A 734 28.87 -12.15 31.90
CA VAL A 734 27.73 -12.32 31.00
C VAL A 734 27.18 -13.72 31.22
N ASN A 735 25.90 -13.81 31.57
CA ASN A 735 25.26 -15.05 31.99
C ASN A 735 24.16 -15.41 31.01
N PHE A 736 24.23 -16.63 30.50
CA PHE A 736 23.27 -17.24 29.61
C PHE A 736 22.55 -18.36 30.36
N TRP A 737 21.23 -18.44 30.20
CA TRP A 737 20.42 -19.41 30.93
C TRP A 737 19.46 -20.10 29.99
N SER A 738 19.26 -21.40 30.25
CA SER A 738 18.33 -22.23 29.49
C SER A 738 17.42 -22.98 30.44
N ALA A 739 16.16 -23.12 30.03
CA ALA A 739 15.18 -24.00 30.63
C ALA A 739 15.44 -25.47 30.29
N GLU A 740 16.39 -25.76 29.41
CA GLU A 740 16.81 -27.12 29.03
C GLU A 740 17.99 -27.56 29.88
N ALA A 741 17.99 -28.82 30.33
CA ALA A 741 19.22 -29.45 30.77
C ALA A 741 20.13 -29.65 29.54
N GLU A 742 21.44 -29.61 29.72
CA GLU A 742 22.40 -29.68 28.61
C GLU A 742 22.22 -28.59 27.54
N GLY A 743 21.69 -27.42 27.94
CA GLY A 743 21.32 -26.30 27.07
C GLY A 743 22.49 -25.65 26.32
N PHE A 744 23.74 -25.97 26.68
CA PHE A 744 24.93 -25.31 26.17
C PHE A 744 25.90 -26.32 25.55
N PRO A 745 25.58 -26.90 24.38
CA PRO A 745 26.53 -27.73 23.65
C PRO A 745 27.76 -26.90 23.20
N PRO A 746 28.91 -27.53 22.88
CA PRO A 746 30.18 -26.82 22.61
C PRO A 746 30.09 -25.71 21.57
N GLU A 747 29.26 -25.89 20.55
CA GLU A 747 29.04 -24.93 19.46
C GLU A 747 28.31 -23.68 19.98
N ALA A 748 27.32 -23.84 20.85
CA ALA A 748 26.65 -22.73 21.53
C ALA A 748 27.62 -21.98 22.44
N VAL A 749 28.47 -22.70 23.18
CA VAL A 749 29.48 -22.11 24.06
C VAL A 749 30.41 -21.21 23.26
N LYS A 750 30.98 -21.71 22.15
CA LYS A 750 31.89 -20.93 21.30
C LYS A 750 31.27 -19.61 20.80
N LEU A 751 30.01 -19.66 20.34
CA LEU A 751 29.31 -18.48 19.83
C LEU A 751 28.97 -17.49 20.95
N LEU A 752 28.48 -17.97 22.09
CA LEU A 752 28.11 -17.12 23.22
C LEU A 752 29.33 -16.49 23.92
N GLU A 753 30.48 -17.18 23.94
CA GLU A 753 31.75 -16.59 24.36
C GLU A 753 32.15 -15.43 23.44
N GLN A 754 32.08 -15.64 22.12
CA GLN A 754 32.38 -14.57 21.15
C GLN A 754 31.47 -13.35 21.37
N VAL A 755 30.17 -13.57 21.59
CA VAL A 755 29.22 -12.49 21.90
C VAL A 755 29.61 -11.76 23.19
N ALA A 756 29.86 -12.49 24.28
CA ALA A 756 30.21 -11.89 25.58
C ALA A 756 31.50 -11.06 25.50
N HIS A 757 32.52 -11.52 24.75
CA HIS A 757 33.74 -10.76 24.54
C HIS A 757 33.53 -9.52 23.67
N LEU A 758 32.70 -9.59 22.64
CA LEU A 758 32.32 -8.41 21.84
C LEU A 758 31.62 -7.36 22.72
N MET A 759 30.70 -7.78 23.59
CA MET A 759 30.03 -6.90 24.56
C MET A 759 31.01 -6.16 25.47
N ALA A 760 31.98 -6.88 26.03
CA ALA A 760 32.97 -6.29 26.92
C ALA A 760 33.95 -5.36 26.19
N ALA A 761 34.39 -5.75 24.99
CA ALA A 761 35.32 -4.96 24.18
C ALA A 761 34.71 -3.60 23.81
N GLY A 762 33.48 -3.58 23.29
CA GLY A 762 32.83 -2.34 22.89
C GLY A 762 32.55 -1.40 24.07
N ALA A 763 32.14 -1.95 25.22
CA ALA A 763 31.94 -1.13 26.42
C ALA A 763 33.25 -0.55 26.99
N THR A 764 34.35 -1.30 26.88
CA THR A 764 35.69 -0.81 27.25
C THR A 764 36.16 0.31 26.31
N GLU A 765 35.90 0.18 25.01
CA GLU A 765 36.18 1.25 24.04
C GLU A 765 35.38 2.53 24.32
N VAL A 766 34.12 2.41 24.72
CA VAL A 766 33.27 3.55 25.09
C VAL A 766 33.75 4.19 26.40
N ALA A 767 34.14 3.40 27.41
CA ALA A 767 34.64 3.92 28.68
C ALA A 767 36.03 4.58 28.58
N ALA A 768 36.82 4.23 27.56
CA ALA A 768 38.13 4.82 27.29
C ALA A 768 38.06 6.16 26.51
N LYS A 769 36.92 6.44 25.86
CA LYS A 769 36.62 7.71 25.18
C LYS A 769 35.96 8.68 26.16
#